data_AF-A0A9W7KNQ5-F1
#
_entry.id   AF-A0A9W7KNQ5-F1
#
_cell.length_a   1.000
_cell.length_b   1.000
_cell.length_c   1.000
_cell.angle_alpha   90.00
_cell.angle_beta   90.00
_cell.angle_gamma   90.00
#
_symmetry.space_group_name_H-M   'P 1'
#
loop_
_entity.id
_entity.type
_entity.pdbx_description
1 polymer ?
#
loop_
_entity_poly.entity_id
_entity_poly.type
_entity_poly.pdbx_seq_one_letter_code
_entity_poly.pdbx_strand_id
1 'polypeptide(L)'
;MGPDFRFILRVLGSHKWLIAAIVVVLTGLSALGVSTLKDQYTSEALLLVDNRQVRIVREVEQVVGAIPTEDAAILSEIEILKSPQVLNQVVNDLQLAQHPEFNPPAQEDETLPLVERAVAYGRGLADQFWSGNPPAPVAWLLSHGDEVAQGIRAREAHAALGNDQIIARIHRKLDVAIVGRSRVIQVRFTSKEPQLSRDVVDGIVRRYMETRQQMDRDLSTSAISWLQDRIVLLRREVAEADAKVEEARVKGGLLKGGTGLMAQNELEQTRLRLSEASAIRARSVAQADTLERNLKAGNWNAIGGSIASPVVAQLRATVAAISTEMAQLSRQYGPRHPRIVELQGRLNEANSTLQQEIRREINGVREAAQVAVEQETALRAMITRMEGSYATMQEQAIPLRTLESEATAKRQLLDSLLGRLEEVEAQKDSRAFPAAVKLVSAPQVPHEPSGPFRVLLLLAGFVAALALAIFSVFGLELLQRRIHTPDAVRRILGVGTVHIVPHHSDRGAKGRLYKIFQRHPFSLFSESLRALFRNHLSDLGPVGSLAVTSARPQDGKTSLTLAVAQVASQAGRRVVVVDTDFRRSRMEGLFDLSAKKGLSDWISGDATLDEIVHTADDVPFAMVPAGKLNPMTLDRFNVDSLVQLMAGLSPSFDLVVFDTAPALAVSDARIVCGAANKVLFVTRWGHTTASDLDAVADLGPIDHDKFVCVMTDVNLKKAASKGYQGPYNSYVATRKYYGDQTLRAAP
;
A
#
# COMPACT_ATOMS: atom_id res chain seq x y z
N MET A 1 -36.19 -21.40 -0.72
CA MET A 1 -36.81 -20.73 -1.88
C MET A 1 -36.15 -19.36 -2.02
N GLY A 2 -35.23 -19.19 -2.98
CA GLY A 2 -34.69 -17.87 -3.28
C GLY A 2 -35.77 -16.96 -3.88
N PRO A 3 -35.66 -15.62 -3.77
CA PRO A 3 -36.59 -14.71 -4.42
C PRO A 3 -36.57 -14.95 -5.93
N ASP A 4 -37.73 -15.28 -6.50
CA ASP A 4 -37.93 -15.46 -7.93
C ASP A 4 -37.45 -14.19 -8.67
N PHE A 5 -36.63 -14.33 -9.71
CA PHE A 5 -36.09 -13.19 -10.48
C PHE A 5 -37.20 -12.27 -11.01
N ARG A 6 -38.40 -12.85 -11.25
CA ARG A 6 -39.61 -12.12 -11.63
C ARG A 6 -40.17 -11.22 -10.51
N PHE A 7 -39.95 -11.57 -9.25
CA PHE A 7 -40.30 -10.73 -8.10
C PHE A 7 -39.42 -9.49 -8.04
N ILE A 8 -38.11 -9.64 -8.22
CA ILE A 8 -37.12 -8.54 -8.17
C ILE A 8 -37.45 -7.49 -9.25
N LEU A 9 -37.61 -7.92 -10.50
CA LEU A 9 -37.97 -7.03 -11.61
C LEU A 9 -39.32 -6.32 -11.39
N ARG A 10 -40.28 -6.98 -10.75
CA ARG A 10 -41.60 -6.40 -10.46
C ARG A 10 -41.51 -5.27 -9.43
N VAL A 11 -40.77 -5.49 -8.34
CA VAL A 11 -40.60 -4.53 -7.24
C VAL A 11 -39.87 -3.28 -7.73
N LEU A 12 -38.81 -3.47 -8.52
CA LEU A 12 -38.08 -2.39 -9.19
C LEU A 12 -38.99 -1.60 -10.15
N GLY A 13 -39.78 -2.31 -10.97
CA GLY A 13 -40.67 -1.68 -11.95
C GLY A 13 -41.81 -0.87 -11.34
N SER A 14 -42.37 -1.29 -10.19
CA SER A 14 -43.46 -0.57 -9.53
C SER A 14 -43.01 0.69 -8.80
N HIS A 15 -41.74 0.77 -8.42
CA HIS A 15 -41.18 1.89 -7.64
C HIS A 15 -40.10 2.67 -8.39
N LYS A 16 -40.00 2.54 -9.72
CA LYS A 16 -38.97 3.19 -10.54
C LYS A 16 -38.82 4.70 -10.31
N TRP A 17 -39.92 5.41 -10.05
CA TRP A 17 -39.91 6.84 -9.75
C TRP A 17 -39.40 7.15 -8.34
N LEU A 18 -39.68 6.29 -7.37
CA LEU A 18 -39.15 6.42 -6.01
C LEU A 18 -37.64 6.14 -5.98
N ILE A 19 -37.19 5.12 -6.71
CA ILE A 19 -35.76 4.80 -6.89
C ILE A 19 -35.06 6.00 -7.55
N ALA A 20 -35.62 6.52 -8.64
CA ALA A 20 -35.07 7.69 -9.32
C ALA A 20 -34.98 8.91 -8.39
N ALA A 21 -36.02 9.19 -7.59
CA ALA A 21 -36.01 10.30 -6.65
C ALA A 21 -34.92 10.14 -5.58
N ILE A 22 -34.78 8.96 -4.96
CA ILE A 22 -33.74 8.70 -3.95
C ILE A 22 -32.34 8.83 -4.56
N VAL A 23 -32.13 8.26 -5.74
CA VAL A 23 -30.84 8.33 -6.44
C VAL A 23 -30.48 9.77 -6.77
N VAL A 24 -31.42 10.56 -7.30
CA VAL A 24 -31.18 11.98 -7.64
C VAL A 24 -30.85 12.80 -6.39
N VAL A 25 -31.60 12.63 -5.30
CA VAL A 25 -31.37 13.38 -4.05
C VAL A 25 -30.01 13.03 -3.44
N LEU A 26 -29.71 11.74 -3.30
CA LEU A 26 -28.44 11.30 -2.68
C LEU A 26 -27.23 11.59 -3.56
N THR A 27 -27.36 11.42 -4.88
CA THR A 27 -26.29 11.79 -5.81
C THR A 27 -26.09 13.30 -5.83
N GLY A 28 -27.18 14.09 -5.73
CA GLY A 28 -27.11 15.55 -5.59
C GLY A 28 -26.42 15.99 -4.31
N LEU A 29 -26.72 15.34 -3.17
CA LEU A 29 -26.01 15.58 -1.90
C LEU A 29 -24.53 15.18 -1.97
N SER A 30 -24.22 14.05 -2.60
CA SER A 30 -22.84 13.63 -2.85
C SER A 30 -22.10 14.62 -3.75
N ALA A 31 -22.74 15.12 -4.81
CA ALA A 31 -22.18 16.14 -5.68
C ALA A 31 -21.94 17.46 -4.97
N LEU A 32 -22.87 17.87 -4.10
CA LEU A 32 -22.70 19.04 -3.25
C LEU A 32 -21.50 18.84 -2.30
N GLY A 33 -21.37 17.67 -1.68
CA GLY A 33 -20.22 17.34 -0.81
C GLY A 33 -18.89 17.26 -1.54
N VAL A 34 -18.86 16.75 -2.78
CA VAL A 34 -17.64 16.73 -3.59
C VAL A 34 -17.27 18.14 -4.06
N SER A 35 -18.26 19.00 -4.32
CA SER A 35 -18.03 20.39 -4.74
C SER A 35 -17.38 21.28 -3.68
N THR A 36 -17.47 20.90 -2.39
CA THR A 36 -16.87 21.64 -1.27
C THR A 36 -15.44 21.23 -0.98
N LEU A 37 -14.96 20.13 -1.58
CA LEU A 37 -13.59 19.68 -1.45
C LEU A 37 -12.67 20.64 -2.24
N LYS A 38 -11.72 21.25 -1.54
CA LYS A 38 -10.71 22.12 -2.15
C LYS A 38 -9.74 21.27 -2.98
N ASP A 39 -9.34 21.81 -4.12
CA ASP A 39 -8.34 21.20 -4.99
C ASP A 39 -6.99 21.10 -4.28
N GLN A 40 -6.28 20.01 -4.55
CA GLN A 40 -4.95 19.75 -4.06
C GLN A 40 -3.98 19.69 -5.23
N TYR A 41 -2.81 20.26 -5.03
CA TYR A 41 -1.75 20.42 -6.01
C TYR A 41 -0.48 19.83 -5.45
N THR A 42 0.10 18.89 -6.19
CA THR A 42 1.34 18.21 -5.80
C THR A 42 2.47 18.67 -6.71
N SER A 43 3.53 19.22 -6.12
CA SER A 43 4.79 19.50 -6.82
C SER A 43 5.82 18.45 -6.44
N GLU A 44 6.76 18.17 -7.35
CA GLU A 44 7.81 17.17 -7.13
C GLU A 44 9.18 17.62 -7.64
N ALA A 45 10.23 17.21 -6.93
CA ALA A 45 11.62 17.36 -7.35
C ALA A 45 12.36 16.02 -7.28
N LEU A 46 13.31 15.81 -8.18
CA LEU A 46 14.12 14.60 -8.25
C LEU A 46 15.58 14.93 -7.96
N LEU A 47 16.15 14.27 -6.96
CA LEU A 47 17.54 14.43 -6.50
C LEU A 47 18.31 13.15 -6.72
N LEU A 48 19.43 13.22 -7.43
CA LEU A 48 20.37 12.11 -7.59
C LEU A 48 21.43 12.19 -6.50
N VAL A 49 21.56 11.14 -5.69
CA VAL A 49 22.60 11.04 -4.67
C VAL A 49 23.74 10.16 -5.18
N ASP A 50 24.95 10.72 -5.29
CA ASP A 50 26.17 9.99 -5.64
C ASP A 50 27.10 9.82 -4.42
N ASN A 51 27.15 8.60 -3.88
CA ASN A 51 27.93 8.28 -2.68
C ASN A 51 29.38 7.84 -2.97
N ARG A 52 29.89 8.01 -4.20
CA ARG A 52 31.25 7.55 -4.56
C ARG A 52 32.40 8.36 -3.92
N GLN A 53 32.10 9.50 -3.29
CA GLN A 53 33.11 10.47 -2.86
C GLN A 53 33.48 10.46 -1.38
N VAL A 54 32.77 9.70 -0.53
CA VAL A 54 33.07 9.58 0.92
C VAL A 54 34.28 8.66 1.20
N ARG A 55 35.06 8.28 0.18
CA ARG A 55 36.26 7.44 0.33
C ARG A 55 37.49 8.17 0.87
N ILE A 56 37.49 9.51 0.87
CA ILE A 56 38.72 10.29 1.10
C ILE A 56 39.17 10.31 2.58
N VAL A 57 38.25 10.08 3.53
CA VAL A 57 38.54 10.07 4.98
C VAL A 57 38.49 8.65 5.60
N ARG A 58 37.92 7.66 4.90
CA ARG A 58 37.64 6.32 5.45
C ARG A 58 38.83 5.35 5.50
N GLU A 59 39.98 5.71 4.95
CA GLU A 59 41.18 4.84 4.94
C GLU A 59 42.07 4.99 6.18
N VAL A 60 41.78 5.92 7.09
CA VAL A 60 42.58 6.13 8.32
C VAL A 60 41.92 5.52 9.57
N GLU A 61 40.68 5.03 9.48
CA GLU A 61 39.90 4.55 10.64
C GLU A 61 39.30 3.15 10.44
N GLN A 62 40.02 2.24 9.77
CA GLN A 62 39.61 0.83 9.67
C GLN A 62 39.98 0.03 10.94
N VAL A 63 39.37 0.38 12.07
CA VAL A 63 39.04 -0.56 13.14
C VAL A 63 37.68 -0.13 13.72
N VAL A 64 36.69 -1.01 13.63
CA VAL A 64 35.29 -0.89 14.13
C VAL A 64 34.27 -0.28 13.14
N GLY A 65 33.36 -1.13 12.64
CA GLY A 65 32.04 -0.71 12.16
C GLY A 65 31.64 -1.28 10.80
N ALA A 66 30.58 -2.10 10.78
CA ALA A 66 29.99 -2.66 9.56
C ALA A 66 29.63 -1.56 8.55
N ILE A 67 30.01 -1.77 7.29
CA ILE A 67 29.64 -0.90 6.16
C ILE A 67 28.10 -0.88 6.08
N PRO A 68 27.43 0.28 6.19
CA PRO A 68 25.99 0.35 5.93
C PRO A 68 25.75 -0.13 4.49
N THR A 69 24.78 -1.01 4.28
CA THR A 69 24.31 -1.36 2.94
C THR A 69 23.95 -0.09 2.16
N GLU A 70 24.12 -0.06 0.84
CA GLU A 70 23.88 1.15 0.02
C GLU A 70 22.48 1.76 0.27
N ASP A 71 21.48 0.92 0.57
CA ASP A 71 20.12 1.33 0.92
C ASP A 71 20.04 2.12 2.23
N ALA A 72 20.84 1.78 3.24
CA ALA A 72 20.85 2.47 4.54
C ALA A 72 21.43 3.90 4.44
N ALA A 73 22.37 4.12 3.52
CA ALA A 73 22.89 5.45 3.24
C ALA A 73 21.82 6.34 2.60
N ILE A 74 21.05 5.83 1.64
CA ILE A 74 19.98 6.60 0.99
C ILE A 74 18.84 6.89 1.97
N LEU A 75 18.47 5.93 2.83
CA LEU A 75 17.48 6.15 3.89
C LEU A 75 17.93 7.24 4.87
N SER A 76 19.23 7.31 5.18
CA SER A 76 19.78 8.38 6.02
C SER A 76 19.64 9.75 5.36
N GLU A 77 19.86 9.86 4.04
CA GLU A 77 19.64 11.12 3.31
C GLU A 77 18.16 11.54 3.30
N ILE A 78 17.23 10.58 3.25
CA ILE A 78 15.79 10.86 3.38
C ILE A 78 15.46 11.42 4.77
N GLU A 79 16.06 10.88 5.84
CA GLU A 79 15.87 11.40 7.19
C GLU A 79 16.47 12.81 7.36
N ILE A 80 17.59 13.11 6.69
CA ILE A 80 18.16 14.48 6.68
C ILE A 80 17.22 15.45 5.97
N LEU A 81 16.65 15.06 4.81
CA LEU A 81 15.64 15.83 4.09
C LEU A 81 14.38 16.10 4.95
N LYS A 82 14.01 15.15 5.80
CA LYS A 82 12.90 15.24 6.76
C LYS A 82 13.30 15.86 8.10
N SER A 83 14.57 16.25 8.28
CA SER A 83 15.05 16.68 9.59
C SER A 83 14.38 17.99 10.03
N PRO A 84 14.15 18.18 11.35
CA PRO A 84 13.61 19.43 11.87
C PRO A 84 14.48 20.65 11.53
N GLN A 85 15.79 20.47 11.32
CA GLN A 85 16.68 21.56 10.95
C GLN A 85 16.32 22.10 9.56
N VAL A 86 16.19 21.24 8.55
CA VAL A 86 15.83 21.65 7.19
C VAL A 86 14.41 22.24 7.17
N LEU A 87 13.45 21.56 7.81
CA LEU A 87 12.05 22.00 7.79
C LEU A 87 11.81 23.30 8.55
N ASN A 88 12.48 23.55 9.69
CA ASN A 88 12.38 24.83 10.41
C ASN A 88 12.86 26.01 9.57
N GLN A 89 13.93 25.83 8.79
CA GLN A 89 14.44 26.89 7.94
C GLN A 89 13.43 27.22 6.84
N VAL A 90 12.85 26.19 6.20
CA VAL A 90 11.82 26.37 5.18
C VAL A 90 10.56 27.05 5.74
N VAL A 91 10.16 26.70 6.96
CA VAL A 91 9.04 27.36 7.67
C VAL A 91 9.31 28.85 7.85
N ASN A 92 10.54 29.22 8.21
CA ASN A 92 10.94 30.61 8.42
C ASN A 92 11.10 31.38 7.10
N ASP A 93 11.77 30.78 6.10
CA ASP A 93 12.05 31.39 4.80
C ASP A 93 10.77 31.69 4.02
N LEU A 94 9.80 30.77 4.05
CA LEU A 94 8.51 30.92 3.38
C LEU A 94 7.42 31.49 4.29
N GLN A 95 7.77 31.86 5.54
CA GLN A 95 6.84 32.40 6.53
C GLN A 95 5.56 31.54 6.69
N LEU A 96 5.71 30.21 6.67
CA LEU A 96 4.58 29.28 6.68
C LEU A 96 3.70 29.39 7.93
N ALA A 97 4.26 29.95 9.03
CA ALA A 97 3.53 30.25 10.25
C ALA A 97 2.45 31.33 10.08
N GLN A 98 2.50 32.14 9.02
CA GLN A 98 1.48 33.14 8.69
C GLN A 98 0.52 32.65 7.59
N HIS A 99 0.84 31.53 6.95
CA HIS A 99 0.09 31.05 5.79
C HIS A 99 -1.23 30.37 6.23
N PRO A 100 -2.39 30.72 5.64
CA PRO A 100 -3.71 30.22 6.05
C PRO A 100 -3.87 28.69 5.95
N GLU A 101 -3.03 28.02 5.18
CA GLU A 101 -3.02 26.56 5.07
C GLU A 101 -2.39 25.85 6.29
N PHE A 102 -1.41 26.49 6.95
CA PHE A 102 -0.68 25.92 8.09
C PHE A 102 -1.05 26.59 9.42
N ASN A 103 -1.41 27.87 9.37
CA ASN A 103 -1.97 28.64 10.47
C ASN A 103 -3.25 29.35 9.97
N PRO A 104 -4.40 28.65 9.96
CA PRO A 104 -5.65 29.26 9.53
C PRO A 104 -5.94 30.50 10.39
N PRO A 105 -6.14 31.70 9.80
CA PRO A 105 -6.44 32.89 10.56
C PRO A 105 -7.68 32.64 11.41
N ALA A 106 -7.62 33.05 12.66
CA ALA A 106 -8.78 33.02 13.54
C ALA A 106 -9.68 34.21 13.19
N GLN A 107 -10.45 34.15 12.08
CA GLN A 107 -11.69 34.92 11.95
C GLN A 107 -12.49 34.73 10.64
N GLU A 108 -13.80 34.95 10.80
CA GLU A 108 -14.81 35.42 9.84
C GLU A 108 -15.48 34.41 8.88
N ASP A 109 -16.52 33.75 9.39
CA ASP A 109 -17.94 33.91 8.99
C ASP A 109 -18.36 33.95 7.50
N GLU A 110 -17.53 33.62 6.51
CA GLU A 110 -17.96 33.70 5.09
C GLU A 110 -18.43 32.37 4.48
N THR A 111 -18.32 31.26 5.22
CA THR A 111 -18.98 30.01 4.84
C THR A 111 -19.90 29.55 5.96
N LEU A 112 -21.10 30.14 6.00
CA LEU A 112 -22.26 29.59 6.72
C LEU A 112 -22.27 28.06 6.56
N PRO A 113 -22.26 27.28 7.64
CA PRO A 113 -22.11 25.83 7.56
C PRO A 113 -23.25 25.27 6.72
N LEU A 114 -22.91 24.37 5.79
CA LEU A 114 -23.84 23.66 4.90
C LEU A 114 -25.08 23.09 5.62
N VAL A 115 -24.95 22.84 6.92
CA VAL A 115 -26.04 22.46 7.83
C VAL A 115 -27.12 23.55 7.90
N GLU A 116 -26.79 24.83 8.07
CA GLU A 116 -27.77 25.92 8.09
C GLU A 116 -28.44 26.13 6.73
N ARG A 117 -27.70 26.04 5.61
CA ARG A 117 -28.30 26.10 4.26
C ARG A 117 -29.19 24.88 3.96
N ALA A 118 -28.80 23.69 4.39
CA ALA A 118 -29.59 22.47 4.24
C ALA A 118 -30.81 22.45 5.18
N VAL A 119 -30.69 23.00 6.39
CA VAL A 119 -31.79 23.17 7.35
C VAL A 119 -32.75 24.27 6.88
N ALA A 120 -32.26 25.38 6.33
CA ALA A 120 -33.08 26.45 5.77
C ALA A 120 -33.80 26.02 4.47
N TYR A 121 -33.11 25.31 3.57
CA TYR A 121 -33.72 24.70 2.39
C TYR A 121 -34.70 23.57 2.77
N GLY A 122 -34.37 22.79 3.80
CA GLY A 122 -35.23 21.76 4.38
C GLY A 122 -36.48 22.34 5.04
N ARG A 123 -36.37 23.46 5.77
CA ARG A 123 -37.52 24.23 6.30
C ARG A 123 -38.36 24.79 5.16
N GLY A 124 -37.75 25.39 4.14
CA GLY A 124 -38.46 25.94 2.98
C GLY A 124 -39.24 24.88 2.18
N LEU A 125 -38.65 23.70 1.97
CA LEU A 125 -39.37 22.56 1.37
C LEU A 125 -40.42 21.98 2.30
N ALA A 126 -40.16 21.93 3.61
CA ALA A 126 -41.11 21.41 4.59
C ALA A 126 -42.36 22.29 4.70
N ASP A 127 -42.21 23.62 4.69
CA ASP A 127 -43.33 24.56 4.72
C ASP A 127 -44.15 24.54 3.41
N GLN A 128 -43.52 24.17 2.29
CA GLN A 128 -44.18 24.06 0.98
C GLN A 128 -44.91 22.73 0.79
N PHE A 129 -44.47 21.64 1.44
CA PHE A 129 -45.06 20.30 1.33
C PHE A 129 -45.96 19.90 2.51
N TRP A 130 -45.70 20.41 3.72
CA TRP A 130 -46.47 20.12 4.92
C TRP A 130 -47.02 21.41 5.54
N SER A 131 -48.35 21.53 5.59
CA SER A 131 -49.04 22.65 6.25
C SER A 131 -48.91 22.56 7.77
N GLY A 132 -47.74 22.92 8.30
CA GLY A 132 -47.52 23.24 9.72
C GLY A 132 -47.15 22.09 10.66
N ASN A 133 -46.98 20.84 10.21
CA ASN A 133 -46.48 19.76 11.08
C ASN A 133 -45.75 18.65 10.29
N PRO A 134 -44.41 18.67 10.19
CA PRO A 134 -43.64 17.59 9.60
C PRO A 134 -43.60 16.35 10.53
N PRO A 135 -43.46 15.13 9.98
CA PRO A 135 -43.39 13.90 10.77
C PRO A 135 -42.19 13.87 11.73
N ALA A 136 -42.35 13.23 12.90
CA ALA A 136 -41.43 13.24 14.04
C ALA A 136 -39.91 13.11 13.74
N PRO A 137 -39.43 12.22 12.84
CA PRO A 137 -38.01 12.13 12.53
C PRO A 137 -37.45 13.37 11.80
N VAL A 138 -38.27 14.08 11.02
CA VAL A 138 -37.89 15.30 10.30
C VAL A 138 -37.87 16.51 11.26
N ALA A 139 -38.86 16.59 12.15
CA ALA A 139 -38.90 17.61 13.20
C ALA A 139 -37.70 17.50 14.15
N TRP A 140 -37.34 16.26 14.54
CA TRP A 140 -36.16 15.97 15.36
C TRP A 140 -34.85 16.39 14.67
N LEU A 141 -34.70 16.09 13.37
CA LEU A 141 -33.50 16.45 12.61
C LEU A 141 -33.34 17.97 12.44
N LEU A 142 -34.44 18.70 12.24
CA LEU A 142 -34.45 20.16 12.09
C LEU A 142 -34.23 20.91 13.42
N SER A 143 -34.51 20.28 14.56
CA SER A 143 -34.31 20.88 15.89
C SER A 143 -32.91 20.61 16.47
N HIS A 144 -32.28 19.48 16.12
CA HIS A 144 -30.93 19.13 16.62
C HIS A 144 -29.79 19.63 15.73
N GLY A 145 -30.08 20.21 14.56
CA GLY A 145 -29.08 20.84 13.69
C GLY A 145 -28.36 22.02 14.33
N ASP A 146 -29.07 22.80 15.15
CA ASP A 146 -28.54 24.00 15.81
C ASP A 146 -27.62 23.64 17.01
N GLU A 147 -27.88 22.55 17.73
CA GLU A 147 -27.01 22.04 18.80
C GLU A 147 -25.69 21.45 18.27
N VAL A 148 -25.74 20.74 17.14
CA VAL A 148 -24.55 20.23 16.46
C VAL A 148 -23.70 21.36 15.91
N ALA A 149 -24.32 22.43 15.38
CA ALA A 149 -23.62 23.63 14.93
C ALA A 149 -22.92 24.36 16.09
N GLN A 150 -23.54 24.41 17.27
CA GLN A 150 -22.93 25.02 18.47
C GLN A 150 -21.81 24.16 19.07
N GLY A 151 -21.92 22.83 19.02
CA GLY A 151 -20.87 21.90 19.49
C GLY A 151 -19.57 21.94 18.67
N ILE A 152 -19.66 22.34 17.38
CA ILE A 152 -18.49 22.54 16.50
C ILE A 152 -17.80 23.87 16.82
N ARG A 153 -18.57 24.95 17.05
CA ARG A 153 -18.07 26.30 17.42
C ARG A 153 -17.23 26.29 18.71
N ALA A 154 -17.53 25.41 19.66
CA ALA A 154 -16.84 25.34 20.94
C ALA A 154 -15.48 24.62 20.92
N ARG A 155 -15.14 23.88 19.85
CA ARG A 155 -13.90 23.09 19.75
C ARG A 155 -12.72 23.81 19.06
N GLU A 156 -12.97 24.95 18.42
CA GLU A 156 -11.98 25.60 17.55
C GLU A 156 -11.25 26.80 18.20
N ALA A 157 -11.60 27.15 19.44
CA ALA A 157 -10.83 28.12 20.20
C ALA A 157 -9.59 27.44 20.78
N HIS A 158 -8.41 27.65 20.19
CA HIS A 158 -7.18 28.11 20.90
C HIS A 158 -5.88 28.01 20.06
N ALA A 159 -5.01 28.99 20.39
CA ALA A 159 -3.54 29.01 20.37
C ALA A 159 -2.83 29.01 19.01
N ALA A 160 -2.07 30.09 18.77
CA ALA A 160 -1.03 30.15 17.75
C ALA A 160 -0.15 28.90 17.86
N LEU A 161 -0.14 28.12 16.78
CA LEU A 161 0.55 26.83 16.71
C LEU A 161 2.05 27.08 16.83
N GLY A 162 2.71 26.44 17.81
CA GLY A 162 4.17 26.42 17.86
C GLY A 162 4.76 25.78 16.59
N ASN A 163 5.99 26.17 16.22
CA ASN A 163 6.66 25.68 15.00
C ASN A 163 6.65 24.15 14.86
N ASP A 164 6.71 23.42 15.98
CA ASP A 164 6.65 21.95 16.00
C ASP A 164 5.34 21.39 15.41
N GLN A 165 4.20 22.07 15.65
CA GLN A 165 2.91 21.66 15.09
C GLN A 165 2.81 21.95 13.59
N ILE A 166 3.46 23.03 13.13
CA ILE A 166 3.56 23.37 11.70
C ILE A 166 4.44 22.32 10.99
N ILE A 167 5.58 21.97 11.57
CA ILE A 167 6.47 20.91 11.06
C ILE A 167 5.72 19.58 10.96
N ALA A 168 4.93 19.20 11.98
CA ALA A 168 4.10 18.00 11.93
C ALA A 168 3.06 18.04 10.78
N ARG A 169 2.47 19.21 10.48
CA ARG A 169 1.56 19.40 9.34
C ARG A 169 2.29 19.29 8.00
N ILE A 170 3.51 19.81 7.90
CA ILE A 170 4.37 19.68 6.71
C ILE A 170 4.73 18.21 6.50
N HIS A 171 5.17 17.49 7.54
CA HIS A 171 5.49 16.05 7.44
C HIS A 171 4.34 15.21 6.90
N ARG A 172 3.08 15.50 7.27
CA ARG A 172 1.91 14.76 6.76
C ARG A 172 1.66 14.98 5.27
N LYS A 173 2.12 16.11 4.72
CA LYS A 173 1.93 16.52 3.32
C LYS A 173 3.17 16.33 2.45
N LEU A 174 4.31 16.06 3.10
CA LEU A 174 5.61 15.82 2.50
C LEU A 174 5.83 14.31 2.36
N ASP A 175 5.90 13.84 1.11
CA ASP A 175 6.28 12.47 0.80
C ASP A 175 7.69 12.48 0.21
N VAL A 176 8.59 11.68 0.81
CA VAL A 176 9.96 11.54 0.32
C VAL A 176 10.26 10.06 0.22
N ALA A 177 10.53 9.61 -1.00
CA ALA A 177 10.69 8.20 -1.32
C ALA A 177 11.77 7.99 -2.40
N ILE A 178 12.29 6.77 -2.47
CA ILE A 178 13.23 6.35 -3.51
C ILE A 178 12.44 5.95 -4.76
N VAL A 179 12.88 6.39 -5.94
CA VAL A 179 12.26 5.99 -7.21
C VAL A 179 12.78 4.62 -7.64
N GLY A 180 12.02 3.56 -7.35
CA GLY A 180 12.33 2.18 -7.74
C GLY A 180 13.58 1.64 -7.05
N ARG A 181 14.56 1.12 -7.82
CA ARG A 181 15.88 0.68 -7.32
C ARG A 181 17.01 1.66 -7.71
N SER A 182 16.64 2.90 -8.03
CA SER A 182 17.59 3.93 -8.45
C SER A 182 18.11 4.74 -7.27
N ARG A 183 19.16 5.54 -7.49
CA ARG A 183 19.72 6.50 -6.50
C ARG A 183 19.02 7.86 -6.53
N VAL A 184 17.78 7.89 -7.04
CA VAL A 184 17.00 9.11 -7.16
C VAL A 184 16.00 9.18 -6.02
N ILE A 185 16.12 10.24 -5.21
CA ILE A 185 15.17 10.60 -4.17
C ILE A 185 14.14 11.54 -4.79
N GLN A 186 12.86 11.18 -4.65
CA GLN A 186 11.74 12.00 -5.04
C GLN A 186 11.17 12.70 -3.81
N VAL A 187 11.09 14.02 -3.87
CA VAL A 187 10.50 14.87 -2.83
C VAL A 187 9.19 15.43 -3.39
N ARG A 188 8.05 15.04 -2.82
CA ARG A 188 6.72 15.53 -3.20
C ARG A 188 6.07 16.30 -2.06
N PHE A 189 5.45 17.43 -2.39
CA PHE A 189 4.67 18.18 -1.43
C PHE A 189 3.30 18.51 -1.99
N THR A 190 2.25 18.29 -1.19
CA THR A 190 0.86 18.55 -1.59
C THR A 190 0.28 19.71 -0.80
N SER A 191 -0.17 20.75 -1.52
CA SER A 191 -0.77 21.97 -0.96
C SER A 191 -2.07 22.32 -1.69
N LYS A 192 -2.89 23.19 -1.08
CA LYS A 192 -4.09 23.76 -1.73
C LYS A 192 -3.74 24.81 -2.78
N GLU A 193 -2.52 25.34 -2.75
CA GLU A 193 -2.06 26.37 -3.68
C GLU A 193 -0.92 25.83 -4.55
N PRO A 194 -1.01 25.97 -5.89
CA PRO A 194 0.01 25.47 -6.80
C PRO A 194 1.40 26.06 -6.55
N GLN A 195 1.49 27.37 -6.29
CA GLN A 195 2.76 28.07 -6.08
C GLN A 195 3.44 27.62 -4.79
N LEU A 196 2.67 27.59 -3.69
CA LEU A 196 3.17 27.12 -2.40
C LEU A 196 3.68 25.67 -2.47
N SER A 197 3.01 24.81 -3.25
CA SER A 197 3.48 23.43 -3.44
C SER A 197 4.89 23.36 -4.04
N ARG A 198 5.19 24.22 -5.01
CA ARG A 198 6.51 24.35 -5.61
C ARG A 198 7.51 24.96 -4.64
N ASP A 199 7.16 26.08 -4.02
CA ASP A 199 8.08 26.86 -3.20
C ASP A 199 8.55 26.07 -1.97
N VAL A 200 7.66 25.27 -1.37
CA VAL A 200 8.03 24.37 -0.26
C VAL A 200 9.01 23.29 -0.72
N VAL A 201 8.78 22.65 -1.87
CA VAL A 201 9.74 21.64 -2.40
C VAL A 201 11.07 22.29 -2.77
N ASP A 202 11.04 23.46 -3.41
CA ASP A 202 12.24 24.20 -3.80
C ASP A 202 13.05 24.63 -2.58
N GLY A 203 12.38 25.15 -1.56
CA GLY A 203 12.97 25.50 -0.27
C GLY A 203 13.62 24.29 0.42
N ILE A 204 12.93 23.15 0.50
CA ILE A 204 13.48 21.91 1.09
C ILE A 204 14.72 21.45 0.33
N VAL A 205 14.63 21.35 -1.00
CA VAL A 205 15.73 20.90 -1.86
C VAL A 205 16.93 21.83 -1.72
N ARG A 206 16.73 23.13 -1.85
CA ARG A 206 17.78 24.14 -1.76
C ARG A 206 18.44 24.10 -0.39
N ARG A 207 17.65 24.07 0.69
CA ARG A 207 18.18 24.06 2.06
C ARG A 207 18.93 22.78 2.39
N TYR A 208 18.45 21.65 1.88
CA TYR A 208 19.15 20.38 2.01
C TYR A 208 20.50 20.42 1.28
N MET A 209 20.53 20.90 0.03
CA MET A 209 21.79 21.04 -0.72
C MET A 209 22.78 21.99 -0.03
N GLU A 210 22.30 23.12 0.50
CA GLU A 210 23.11 24.06 1.29
C GLU A 210 23.67 23.41 2.56
N THR A 211 22.81 22.72 3.33
CA THR A 211 23.19 22.01 4.56
C THR A 211 24.22 20.93 4.26
N ARG A 212 24.02 20.17 3.18
CA ARG A 212 24.94 19.12 2.77
C ARG A 212 26.30 19.68 2.36
N GLN A 213 26.30 20.76 1.57
CA GLN A 213 27.53 21.44 1.18
C GLN A 213 28.26 22.07 2.36
N GLN A 214 27.55 22.48 3.42
CA GLN A 214 28.16 22.93 4.68
C GLN A 214 28.80 21.76 5.43
N MET A 215 28.08 20.65 5.62
CA MET A 215 28.63 19.45 6.25
C MET A 215 29.89 18.94 5.55
N ASP A 216 29.89 18.85 4.22
CA ASP A 216 31.05 18.39 3.46
C ASP A 216 32.25 19.36 3.60
N ARG A 217 31.99 20.67 3.70
CA ARG A 217 33.02 21.70 3.96
C ARG A 217 33.57 21.63 5.38
N ASP A 218 32.71 21.39 6.37
CA ASP A 218 33.11 21.25 7.77
C ASP A 218 33.98 20.01 7.97
N LEU A 219 33.56 18.86 7.41
CA LEU A 219 34.35 17.62 7.41
C LEU A 219 35.72 17.82 6.74
N SER A 220 35.76 18.48 5.58
CA SER A 220 37.02 18.77 4.89
C SER A 220 37.92 19.70 5.71
N THR A 221 37.35 20.71 6.38
CA THR A 221 38.10 21.64 7.23
C THR A 221 38.65 20.94 8.47
N SER A 222 37.88 20.06 9.11
CA SER A 222 38.36 19.23 10.23
C SER A 222 39.45 18.24 9.80
N ALA A 223 39.34 17.65 8.60
CA ALA A 223 40.36 16.76 8.06
C ALA A 223 41.67 17.52 7.79
N ILE A 224 41.59 18.72 7.20
CA ILE A 224 42.75 19.61 6.98
C ILE A 224 43.42 19.94 8.31
N SER A 225 42.67 20.39 9.32
CA SER A 225 43.27 20.72 10.63
C SER A 225 43.96 19.50 11.26
N TRP A 226 43.34 18.32 11.19
CA TRP A 226 43.94 17.09 11.69
C TRP A 226 45.22 16.71 10.93
N LEU A 227 45.23 16.81 9.60
CA LEU A 227 46.41 16.56 8.76
C LEU A 227 47.53 17.55 9.09
N GLN A 228 47.21 18.83 9.23
CA GLN A 228 48.17 19.89 9.57
C GLN A 228 48.82 19.62 10.94
N ASP A 229 48.03 19.32 11.97
CA ASP A 229 48.54 18.98 13.31
C ASP A 229 49.44 17.74 13.27
N ARG A 230 49.02 16.71 12.51
CA ARG A 230 49.80 15.47 12.36
C ARG A 230 51.11 15.70 11.62
N ILE A 231 51.12 16.54 10.58
CA ILE A 231 52.31 16.93 9.82
C ILE A 231 53.31 17.67 10.72
N VAL A 232 52.85 18.59 11.58
CA VAL A 232 53.73 19.30 12.52
C VAL A 232 54.42 18.33 13.47
N LEU A 233 53.67 17.39 14.05
CA LEU A 233 54.23 16.34 14.91
C LEU A 233 55.22 15.46 14.15
N LEU A 234 54.86 15.00 12.95
CA LEU A 234 55.71 14.11 12.16
C LEU A 234 56.99 14.81 11.69
N ARG A 235 56.94 16.11 11.36
CA ARG A 235 58.15 16.92 11.08
C ARG A 235 59.13 16.91 12.25
N ARG A 236 58.63 17.01 13.48
CA ARG A 236 59.46 16.91 14.70
C ARG A 236 60.05 15.51 14.85
N GLU A 237 59.25 14.46 14.63
CA GLU A 237 59.73 13.07 14.68
C GLU A 237 60.78 12.76 13.61
N VAL A 238 60.65 13.31 12.40
CA VAL A 238 61.66 13.22 11.33
C VAL A 238 62.94 13.94 11.74
N ALA A 239 62.86 15.16 12.26
CA ALA A 239 64.03 15.90 12.73
C ALA A 239 64.78 15.17 13.85
N GLU A 240 64.04 14.55 14.79
CA GLU A 240 64.63 13.72 15.85
C GLU A 240 65.28 12.45 15.29
N ALA A 241 64.63 11.77 14.34
CA ALA A 241 65.19 10.58 13.70
C ALA A 241 66.47 10.93 12.91
N ASP A 242 66.47 12.06 12.19
CA ASP A 242 67.63 12.55 11.46
C ASP A 242 68.78 12.94 12.39
N ALA A 243 68.49 13.57 13.53
CA ALA A 243 69.49 13.86 14.54
C ALA A 243 70.13 12.56 15.10
N LYS A 244 69.32 11.52 15.36
CA LYS A 244 69.82 10.20 15.80
C LYS A 244 70.68 9.52 14.73
N VAL A 245 70.33 9.63 13.45
CA VAL A 245 71.13 9.13 12.33
C VAL A 245 72.49 9.83 12.29
N GLU A 246 72.52 11.16 12.39
CA GLU A 246 73.78 11.91 12.37
C GLU A 246 74.64 11.67 13.62
N GLU A 247 74.03 11.53 14.81
CA GLU A 247 74.75 11.14 16.02
C GLU A 247 75.38 9.74 15.89
N ALA A 248 74.62 8.76 15.39
CA ALA A 248 75.13 7.41 15.15
C ALA A 248 76.23 7.39 14.08
N ARG A 249 76.10 8.24 13.05
CA ARG A 249 77.11 8.42 11.99
C ARG A 249 78.42 8.96 12.55
N VAL A 250 78.35 9.98 13.41
CA VAL A 250 79.52 10.58 14.06
C VAL A 250 80.17 9.59 15.02
N LYS A 251 79.40 8.90 15.87
CA LYS A 251 79.94 7.89 16.81
C LYS A 251 80.63 6.72 16.11
N GLY A 252 80.12 6.29 14.96
CA GLY A 252 80.73 5.21 14.16
C GLY A 252 81.88 5.66 13.26
N GLY A 253 82.19 6.96 13.15
CA GLY A 253 83.20 7.47 12.21
C GLY A 253 82.89 7.19 10.74
N LEU A 254 81.63 6.85 10.41
CA LEU A 254 81.19 6.45 9.08
C LEU A 254 80.76 7.68 8.27
N LEU A 255 81.75 8.43 7.77
CA LEU A 255 81.50 9.59 6.89
C LEU A 255 80.72 9.18 5.63
N LYS A 256 79.88 10.09 5.12
CA LYS A 256 79.10 9.85 3.89
C LYS A 256 80.04 9.63 2.69
N GLY A 257 80.01 8.42 2.14
CA GLY A 257 80.59 8.12 0.82
C GLY A 257 81.77 7.13 0.84
N GLY A 258 81.47 5.84 0.79
CA GLY A 258 82.37 4.86 0.17
C GLY A 258 83.53 4.30 1.00
N THR A 259 83.68 4.65 2.28
CA THR A 259 84.75 4.08 3.14
C THR A 259 84.72 2.55 3.20
N GLY A 260 83.53 1.95 3.25
CA GLY A 260 83.37 0.49 3.18
C GLY A 260 83.75 -0.12 1.83
N LEU A 261 83.44 0.56 0.72
CA LEU A 261 83.81 0.10 -0.64
C LEU A 261 85.32 0.22 -0.88
N MET A 262 85.96 1.27 -0.34
CA MET A 262 87.41 1.44 -0.41
C MET A 262 88.15 0.38 0.40
N ALA A 263 87.69 0.11 1.64
CA ALA A 263 88.26 -0.95 2.48
C ALA A 263 88.10 -2.34 1.86
N GLN A 264 86.96 -2.62 1.22
CA GLN A 264 86.75 -3.86 0.45
C GLN A 264 87.74 -3.97 -0.71
N ASN A 265 87.91 -2.91 -1.50
CA ASN A 265 88.85 -2.92 -2.63
C ASN A 265 90.31 -3.12 -2.18
N GLU A 266 90.72 -2.52 -1.07
CA GLU A 266 92.06 -2.69 -0.51
C GLU A 266 92.30 -4.12 0.01
N LEU A 267 91.28 -4.73 0.64
CA LEU A 267 91.31 -6.14 1.06
C LEU A 267 91.47 -7.08 -0.13
N GLU A 268 90.70 -6.88 -1.20
CA GLU A 268 90.81 -7.68 -2.43
C GLU A 268 92.17 -7.51 -3.12
N GLN A 269 92.70 -6.28 -3.19
CA GLN A 269 94.06 -6.06 -3.70
C GLN A 269 95.12 -6.76 -2.85
N THR A 270 94.96 -6.79 -1.53
CA THR A 270 95.89 -7.48 -0.63
C THR A 270 95.78 -9.00 -0.75
N ARG A 271 94.57 -9.54 -0.97
CA ARG A 271 94.36 -10.97 -1.29
C ARG A 271 95.05 -11.37 -2.59
N LEU A 272 95.03 -10.52 -3.62
CA LEU A 272 95.77 -10.75 -4.86
C LEU A 272 97.29 -10.77 -4.62
N ARG A 273 97.83 -9.83 -3.83
CA ARG A 273 99.26 -9.83 -3.44
C ARG A 273 99.64 -11.07 -2.65
N LEU A 274 98.78 -11.56 -1.76
CA LEU A 274 99.00 -12.82 -1.04
C LEU A 274 99.08 -14.00 -2.02
N SER A 275 98.19 -14.07 -3.01
CA SER A 275 98.22 -15.13 -4.03
C SER A 275 99.55 -15.15 -4.80
N GLU A 276 100.04 -13.98 -5.20
CA GLU A 276 101.35 -13.85 -5.85
C GLU A 276 102.49 -14.29 -4.91
N ALA A 277 102.49 -13.82 -3.66
CA ALA A 277 103.50 -14.19 -2.66
C ALA A 277 103.49 -15.70 -2.34
N SER A 278 102.32 -16.33 -2.23
CA SER A 278 102.18 -17.78 -2.05
C SER A 278 102.79 -18.54 -3.24
N ALA A 279 102.62 -18.06 -4.47
CA ALA A 279 103.23 -18.67 -5.66
C ALA A 279 104.76 -18.52 -5.70
N ILE A 280 105.29 -17.41 -5.20
CA ILE A 280 106.74 -17.19 -5.04
C ILE A 280 107.28 -18.14 -3.96
N ARG A 281 106.65 -18.19 -2.78
CA ARG A 281 107.03 -19.12 -1.71
C ARG A 281 107.04 -20.56 -2.19
N ALA A 282 105.97 -21.01 -2.85
CA ALA A 282 105.88 -22.39 -3.33
C ALA A 282 107.06 -22.75 -4.25
N ARG A 283 107.46 -21.82 -5.12
CA ARG A 283 108.64 -21.99 -5.99
C ARG A 283 109.95 -21.98 -5.19
N SER A 284 110.17 -20.99 -4.32
CA SER A 284 111.43 -20.86 -3.56
C SER A 284 111.65 -22.01 -2.57
N VAL A 285 110.60 -22.45 -1.88
CA VAL A 285 110.66 -23.60 -0.95
C VAL A 285 110.92 -24.90 -1.71
N ALA A 286 110.24 -25.14 -2.83
CA ALA A 286 110.49 -26.33 -3.65
C ALA A 286 111.94 -26.37 -4.19
N GLN A 287 112.49 -25.21 -4.57
CA GLN A 287 113.90 -25.10 -4.97
C GLN A 287 114.86 -25.38 -3.80
N ALA A 288 114.61 -24.81 -2.62
CA ALA A 288 115.41 -25.10 -1.43
C ALA A 288 115.37 -26.60 -1.04
N ASP A 289 114.17 -27.21 -1.03
CA ASP A 289 113.96 -28.62 -0.67
C ASP A 289 114.62 -29.59 -1.67
N THR A 290 114.61 -29.25 -2.96
CA THR A 290 115.30 -30.07 -3.98
C THR A 290 116.82 -29.99 -3.82
N LEU A 291 117.36 -28.80 -3.58
CA LEU A 291 118.79 -28.61 -3.33
C LEU A 291 119.23 -29.29 -2.02
N GLU A 292 118.43 -29.21 -0.95
CA GLU A 292 118.74 -29.86 0.33
C GLU A 292 118.72 -31.40 0.22
N ARG A 293 117.74 -31.96 -0.50
CA ARG A 293 117.70 -33.41 -0.77
C ARG A 293 118.95 -33.87 -1.53
N ASN A 294 119.36 -33.13 -2.55
CA ASN A 294 120.57 -33.45 -3.31
C ASN A 294 121.86 -33.29 -2.48
N LEU A 295 121.91 -32.32 -1.56
CA LEU A 295 123.00 -32.14 -0.60
C LEU A 295 123.11 -33.34 0.36
N LYS A 296 121.99 -33.79 0.93
CA LYS A 296 121.95 -34.97 1.81
C LYS A 296 122.35 -36.25 1.10
N ALA A 297 122.03 -36.38 -0.20
CA ALA A 297 122.42 -37.51 -1.04
C ALA A 297 123.90 -37.47 -1.48
N GLY A 298 124.66 -36.42 -1.16
CA GLY A 298 126.07 -36.28 -1.55
C GLY A 298 126.29 -36.12 -3.07
N ASN A 299 125.24 -35.82 -3.84
CA ASN A 299 125.30 -35.75 -5.29
C ASN A 299 125.68 -34.34 -5.78
N TRP A 300 126.94 -33.96 -5.55
CA TRP A 300 127.50 -32.65 -5.90
C TRP A 300 127.39 -32.29 -7.40
N ASN A 301 127.36 -33.32 -8.26
CA ASN A 301 127.22 -33.14 -9.70
C ASN A 301 125.79 -32.75 -10.11
N ALA A 302 124.76 -33.30 -9.45
CA ALA A 302 123.37 -32.89 -9.69
C ALA A 302 123.08 -31.47 -9.17
N ILE A 303 123.65 -31.10 -8.02
CA ILE A 303 123.41 -29.80 -7.37
C ILE A 303 123.84 -28.62 -8.25
N GLY A 304 125.08 -28.60 -8.71
CA GLY A 304 125.57 -27.45 -9.48
C GLY A 304 125.02 -27.37 -10.91
N GLY A 305 124.21 -28.35 -11.37
CA GLY A 305 123.45 -28.24 -12.62
C GLY A 305 122.16 -27.42 -12.44
N SER A 306 121.64 -27.37 -11.21
CA SER A 306 120.42 -26.64 -10.84
C SER A 306 120.70 -25.24 -10.28
N ILE A 307 121.96 -24.92 -9.95
CA ILE A 307 122.36 -23.61 -9.44
C ILE A 307 122.85 -22.76 -10.61
N ALA A 308 122.08 -21.72 -10.96
CA ALA A 308 122.41 -20.76 -12.02
C ALA A 308 123.40 -19.68 -11.54
N SER A 309 124.52 -20.09 -10.91
CA SER A 309 125.57 -19.18 -10.46
C SER A 309 126.73 -19.18 -11.46
N PRO A 310 127.08 -18.02 -12.08
CA PRO A 310 128.21 -17.93 -13.01
C PRO A 310 129.54 -18.37 -12.38
N VAL A 311 129.70 -18.17 -11.07
CA VAL A 311 130.90 -18.57 -10.32
C VAL A 311 130.97 -20.09 -10.20
N VAL A 312 129.86 -20.75 -9.87
CA VAL A 312 129.77 -22.23 -9.83
C VAL A 312 130.02 -22.83 -11.22
N ALA A 313 129.47 -22.21 -12.27
CA ALA A 313 129.71 -22.64 -13.65
C ALA A 313 131.18 -22.50 -14.06
N GLN A 314 131.82 -21.38 -13.71
CA GLN A 314 133.25 -21.15 -13.98
C GLN A 314 134.13 -22.12 -13.19
N LEU A 315 133.87 -22.34 -11.90
CA LEU A 315 134.62 -23.29 -11.07
C LEU A 315 134.48 -24.72 -11.60
N ARG A 316 133.30 -25.11 -12.08
CA ARG A 316 133.09 -26.41 -12.76
C ARG A 316 133.90 -26.53 -14.04
N ALA A 317 133.93 -25.47 -14.86
CA ALA A 317 134.77 -25.44 -16.05
C ALA A 317 136.26 -25.59 -15.70
N THR A 318 136.72 -24.94 -14.62
CA THR A 318 138.09 -25.08 -14.10
C THR A 318 138.37 -26.50 -13.61
N VAL A 319 137.48 -27.11 -12.83
CA VAL A 319 137.62 -28.51 -12.36
C VAL A 319 137.66 -29.48 -13.55
N ALA A 320 136.80 -29.28 -14.55
CA ALA A 320 136.80 -30.06 -15.79
C ALA A 320 138.10 -29.88 -16.60
N ALA A 321 138.64 -28.65 -16.67
CA ALA A 321 139.90 -28.36 -17.35
C ALA A 321 141.10 -29.03 -16.64
N ILE A 322 141.22 -28.86 -15.32
CA ILE A 322 142.31 -29.46 -14.52
C ILE A 322 142.24 -30.99 -14.58
N SER A 323 141.05 -31.58 -14.45
CA SER A 323 140.89 -33.03 -14.57
C SER A 323 141.25 -33.55 -15.96
N THR A 324 140.93 -32.80 -17.03
CA THR A 324 141.33 -33.15 -18.40
C THR A 324 142.85 -33.09 -18.58
N GLU A 325 143.50 -32.03 -18.08
CA GLU A 325 144.95 -31.85 -18.13
C GLU A 325 145.67 -32.96 -17.34
N MET A 326 145.18 -33.26 -16.13
CA MET A 326 145.68 -34.35 -15.31
C MET A 326 145.52 -35.71 -16.01
N ALA A 327 144.39 -35.97 -16.68
CA ALA A 327 144.15 -37.20 -17.42
C ALA A 327 145.05 -37.36 -18.66
N GLN A 328 145.52 -36.25 -19.26
CA GLN A 328 146.51 -36.28 -20.34
C GLN A 328 147.91 -36.58 -19.80
N LEU A 329 148.34 -35.88 -18.74
CA LEU A 329 149.65 -36.07 -18.11
C LEU A 329 149.82 -37.44 -17.47
N SER A 330 148.74 -38.01 -16.91
CA SER A 330 148.75 -39.34 -16.28
C SER A 330 148.99 -40.50 -17.26
N ARG A 331 148.89 -40.27 -18.59
CA ARG A 331 149.25 -41.29 -19.59
C ARG A 331 150.76 -41.40 -19.80
N GLN A 332 151.50 -40.32 -19.54
CA GLN A 332 152.94 -40.25 -19.75
C GLN A 332 153.73 -40.38 -18.45
N TYR A 333 153.16 -39.93 -17.33
CA TYR A 333 153.83 -39.91 -16.03
C TYR A 333 153.07 -40.75 -15.00
N GLY A 334 153.82 -41.44 -14.14
CA GLY A 334 153.25 -42.23 -13.06
C GLY A 334 152.64 -41.35 -11.94
N PRO A 335 151.77 -41.92 -11.08
CA PRO A 335 150.93 -41.17 -10.13
C PRO A 335 151.70 -40.39 -9.04
N ARG A 336 153.00 -40.66 -8.84
CA ARG A 336 153.86 -39.95 -7.87
C ARG A 336 154.71 -38.83 -8.48
N HIS A 337 154.55 -38.52 -9.77
CA HIS A 337 155.31 -37.46 -10.41
C HIS A 337 154.95 -36.08 -9.84
N PRO A 338 155.91 -35.18 -9.54
CA PRO A 338 155.65 -33.89 -8.90
C PRO A 338 154.53 -33.06 -9.56
N ARG A 339 154.46 -33.04 -10.90
CA ARG A 339 153.40 -32.33 -11.64
C ARG A 339 152.00 -32.93 -11.47
N ILE A 340 151.88 -34.25 -11.33
CA ILE A 340 150.57 -34.89 -11.09
C ILE A 340 150.10 -34.61 -9.66
N VAL A 341 151.02 -34.64 -8.69
CA VAL A 341 150.72 -34.28 -7.30
C VAL A 341 150.31 -32.80 -7.18
N GLU A 342 150.97 -31.90 -7.91
CA GLU A 342 150.60 -30.49 -7.98
C GLU A 342 149.18 -30.31 -8.55
N LEU A 343 148.88 -30.93 -9.69
CA LEU A 343 147.54 -30.88 -10.30
C LEU A 343 146.46 -31.53 -9.41
N GLN A 344 146.80 -32.61 -8.70
CA GLN A 344 145.93 -33.23 -7.71
C GLN A 344 145.63 -32.25 -6.56
N GLY A 345 146.64 -31.51 -6.10
CA GLY A 345 146.49 -30.46 -5.10
C GLY A 345 145.55 -29.34 -5.57
N ARG A 346 145.78 -28.82 -6.78
CA ARG A 346 144.92 -27.79 -7.40
C ARG A 346 143.49 -28.28 -7.64
N LEU A 347 143.31 -29.55 -8.02
CA LEU A 347 141.99 -30.16 -8.20
C LEU A 347 141.25 -30.28 -6.87
N ASN A 348 141.94 -30.71 -5.81
CA ASN A 348 141.36 -30.79 -4.47
C ASN A 348 140.99 -29.40 -3.94
N GLU A 349 141.85 -28.41 -4.14
CA GLU A 349 141.59 -27.00 -3.81
C GLU A 349 140.37 -26.49 -4.58
N ALA A 350 140.35 -26.61 -5.90
CA ALA A 350 139.22 -26.18 -6.74
C ALA A 350 137.91 -26.90 -6.38
N ASN A 351 137.96 -28.20 -6.06
CA ASN A 351 136.78 -28.94 -5.59
C ASN A 351 136.29 -28.44 -4.23
N SER A 352 137.20 -28.13 -3.29
CA SER A 352 136.84 -27.58 -1.99
C SER A 352 136.21 -26.19 -2.11
N THR A 353 136.75 -25.32 -2.97
CA THR A 353 136.19 -23.99 -3.27
C THR A 353 134.82 -24.12 -3.95
N LEU A 354 134.69 -25.05 -4.91
CA LEU A 354 133.41 -25.35 -5.55
C LEU A 354 132.37 -25.83 -4.54
N GLN A 355 132.74 -26.69 -3.59
CA GLN A 355 131.83 -27.14 -2.53
C GLN A 355 131.45 -26.01 -1.56
N GLN A 356 132.39 -25.13 -1.21
CA GLN A 356 132.11 -23.95 -0.38
C GLN A 356 131.15 -22.99 -1.09
N GLU A 357 131.37 -22.72 -2.37
CA GLU A 357 130.50 -21.84 -3.16
C GLU A 357 129.11 -22.46 -3.36
N ILE A 358 129.03 -23.75 -3.66
CA ILE A 358 127.74 -24.48 -3.71
C ILE A 358 127.01 -24.38 -2.37
N ARG A 359 127.69 -24.56 -1.23
CA ARG A 359 127.07 -24.42 0.10
C ARG A 359 126.58 -22.99 0.36
N ARG A 360 127.35 -21.98 -0.07
CA ARG A 360 126.96 -20.57 0.03
C ARG A 360 125.70 -20.28 -0.79
N GLU A 361 125.63 -20.78 -2.01
CA GLU A 361 124.45 -20.63 -2.89
C GLU A 361 123.23 -21.36 -2.33
N ILE A 362 123.39 -22.58 -1.79
CA ILE A 362 122.30 -23.30 -1.11
C ILE A 362 121.78 -22.50 0.08
N ASN A 363 122.68 -21.91 0.88
CA ASN A 363 122.27 -21.03 1.99
C ASN A 363 121.53 -19.79 1.48
N GLY A 364 121.97 -19.19 0.38
CA GLY A 364 121.27 -18.05 -0.25
C GLY A 364 119.86 -18.42 -0.73
N VAL A 365 119.66 -19.59 -1.34
CA VAL A 365 118.33 -20.07 -1.74
C VAL A 365 117.45 -20.36 -0.53
N ARG A 366 118.01 -20.89 0.56
CA ARG A 366 117.29 -21.10 1.82
C ARG A 366 116.84 -19.78 2.44
N GLU A 367 117.71 -18.78 2.47
CA GLU A 367 117.37 -17.43 2.94
C GLU A 367 116.27 -16.81 2.07
N ALA A 368 116.35 -16.95 0.74
CA ALA A 368 115.30 -16.49 -0.17
C ALA A 368 113.95 -17.20 0.06
N ALA A 369 113.97 -18.51 0.35
CA ALA A 369 112.76 -19.26 0.71
C ALA A 369 112.17 -18.79 2.04
N GLN A 370 113.01 -18.52 3.04
CA GLN A 370 112.59 -17.98 4.33
C GLN A 370 111.96 -16.58 4.19
N VAL A 371 112.58 -15.69 3.42
CA VAL A 371 112.03 -14.35 3.13
C VAL A 371 110.64 -14.46 2.46
N ALA A 372 110.46 -15.39 1.52
CA ALA A 372 109.17 -15.60 0.87
C ALA A 372 108.09 -16.11 1.85
N VAL A 373 108.45 -16.96 2.83
CA VAL A 373 107.56 -17.40 3.92
C VAL A 373 107.19 -16.22 4.83
N GLU A 374 108.16 -15.39 5.20
CA GLU A 374 107.93 -14.21 6.04
C GLU A 374 107.03 -13.18 5.36
N GLN A 375 107.21 -12.96 4.05
CA GLN A 375 106.35 -12.08 3.26
C GLN A 375 104.90 -12.60 3.19
N GLU A 376 104.71 -13.91 2.95
CA GLU A 376 103.37 -14.52 2.94
C GLU A 376 102.68 -14.40 4.31
N THR A 377 103.41 -14.69 5.40
CA THR A 377 102.86 -14.61 6.76
C THR A 377 102.52 -13.17 7.16
N ALA A 378 103.34 -12.19 6.77
CA ALA A 378 103.05 -10.77 6.97
C ALA A 378 101.78 -10.33 6.21
N LEU A 379 101.63 -10.72 4.94
CA LEU A 379 100.44 -10.42 4.14
C LEU A 379 99.18 -11.10 4.71
N ARG A 380 99.29 -12.36 5.16
CA ARG A 380 98.19 -13.06 5.82
C ARG A 380 97.77 -12.38 7.12
N ALA A 381 98.73 -11.95 7.95
CA ALA A 381 98.46 -11.21 9.18
C ALA A 381 97.86 -9.81 8.91
N MET A 382 98.20 -9.17 7.79
CA MET A 382 97.59 -7.93 7.33
C MET A 382 96.14 -8.15 6.91
N ILE A 383 95.84 -9.21 6.16
CA ILE A 383 94.48 -9.61 5.79
C ILE A 383 93.63 -9.87 7.03
N THR A 384 94.10 -10.67 8.00
CA THR A 384 93.34 -10.94 9.22
C THR A 384 93.05 -9.67 10.03
N ARG A 385 93.99 -8.72 10.08
CA ARG A 385 93.78 -7.41 10.70
C ARG A 385 92.73 -6.59 9.95
N MET A 386 92.83 -6.52 8.62
CA MET A 386 91.86 -5.82 7.77
C MET A 386 90.47 -6.44 7.87
N GLU A 387 90.34 -7.77 7.89
CA GLU A 387 89.08 -8.49 8.08
C GLU A 387 88.46 -8.17 9.45
N GLY A 388 89.28 -8.10 10.51
CA GLY A 388 88.83 -7.69 11.85
C GLY A 388 88.33 -6.25 11.90
N SER A 389 89.07 -5.30 11.31
CA SER A 389 88.64 -3.90 11.20
C SER A 389 87.40 -3.74 10.32
N TYR A 390 87.27 -4.54 9.26
CA TYR A 390 86.10 -4.54 8.40
C TYR A 390 84.85 -5.09 9.13
N ALA A 391 85.01 -6.16 9.92
CA ALA A 391 83.94 -6.72 10.73
C ALA A 391 83.41 -5.72 11.77
N THR A 392 84.28 -5.00 12.47
CA THR A 392 83.87 -3.97 13.44
C THR A 392 83.19 -2.77 12.77
N MET A 393 83.67 -2.33 11.60
CA MET A 393 82.99 -1.30 10.80
C MET A 393 81.59 -1.77 10.34
N GLN A 394 81.46 -3.04 9.94
CA GLN A 394 80.18 -3.60 9.50
C GLN A 394 79.19 -3.79 10.67
N GLU A 395 79.67 -4.14 11.87
CA GLU A 395 78.86 -4.19 13.09
C GLU A 395 78.30 -2.80 13.46
N GLN A 396 79.12 -1.75 13.38
CA GLN A 396 78.69 -0.37 13.63
C GLN A 396 77.74 0.19 12.54
N ALA A 397 77.78 -0.37 11.33
CA ALA A 397 76.89 0.04 10.25
C ALA A 397 75.45 -0.49 10.40
N ILE A 398 75.21 -1.58 11.15
CA ILE A 398 73.87 -2.17 11.30
C ILE A 398 72.90 -1.22 12.05
N PRO A 399 73.22 -0.69 13.25
CA PRO A 399 72.35 0.26 13.94
C PRO A 399 72.09 1.52 13.11
N LEU A 400 73.12 2.01 12.40
CA LEU A 400 72.99 3.17 11.52
C LEU A 400 71.98 2.90 10.40
N ARG A 401 72.04 1.74 9.72
CA ARG A 401 71.07 1.37 8.68
C ARG A 401 69.64 1.26 9.21
N THR A 402 69.46 0.75 10.44
CA THR A 402 68.14 0.70 11.08
C THR A 402 67.59 2.10 11.31
N LEU A 403 68.40 3.00 11.86
CA LEU A 403 68.01 4.40 12.08
C LEU A 403 67.75 5.15 10.75
N GLU A 404 68.58 4.91 9.72
CA GLU A 404 68.37 5.47 8.37
C GLU A 404 67.06 4.98 7.74
N SER A 405 66.73 3.70 7.94
CA SER A 405 65.46 3.12 7.47
C SER A 405 64.27 3.72 8.21
N GLU A 406 64.37 3.90 9.53
CA GLU A 406 63.32 4.54 10.34
C GLU A 406 63.10 6.00 9.92
N ALA A 407 64.19 6.76 9.73
CA ALA A 407 64.13 8.14 9.24
C ALA A 407 63.50 8.21 7.84
N THR A 408 63.86 7.28 6.94
CA THR A 408 63.30 7.22 5.59
C THR A 408 61.81 6.88 5.60
N ALA A 409 61.38 5.93 6.43
CA ALA A 409 59.96 5.59 6.58
C ALA A 409 59.14 6.78 7.09
N LYS A 410 59.66 7.53 8.07
CA LYS A 410 59.02 8.75 8.58
C LYS A 410 58.95 9.87 7.53
N ARG A 411 60.00 10.04 6.70
CA ARG A 411 59.99 10.99 5.57
C ARG A 411 58.95 10.61 4.51
N GLN A 412 58.89 9.33 4.11
CA GLN A 412 57.90 8.87 3.15
C GLN A 412 56.47 9.05 3.66
N LEU A 413 56.23 8.80 4.95
CA LEU A 413 54.93 9.07 5.57
C LEU A 413 54.62 10.57 5.56
N LEU A 414 55.60 11.42 5.85
CA LEU A 414 55.45 12.87 5.80
C LEU A 414 55.10 13.35 4.39
N ASP A 415 55.83 12.88 3.37
CA ASP A 415 55.58 13.24 1.97
C ASP A 415 54.20 12.75 1.51
N SER A 416 53.78 11.56 1.93
CA SER A 416 52.44 11.03 1.66
C SER A 416 51.34 11.89 2.30
N LEU A 417 51.51 12.31 3.57
CA LEU A 417 50.56 13.19 4.25
C LEU A 417 50.55 14.60 3.65
N LEU A 418 51.69 15.13 3.21
CA LEU A 418 51.77 16.40 2.51
C LEU A 418 51.04 16.34 1.17
N GLY A 419 51.26 15.29 0.36
CA GLY A 419 50.52 15.08 -0.88
C GLY A 419 49.01 14.94 -0.65
N ARG A 420 48.61 14.28 0.44
CA ARG A 420 47.20 14.16 0.81
C ARG A 420 46.59 15.49 1.27
N LEU A 421 47.36 16.30 2.00
CA LEU A 421 46.96 17.65 2.37
C LEU A 421 46.75 18.52 1.13
N GLU A 422 47.71 18.53 0.20
CA GLU A 422 47.61 19.26 -1.07
C GLU A 422 46.40 18.80 -1.90
N GLU A 423 46.12 17.50 -1.95
CA GLU A 423 44.93 16.96 -2.63
C GLU A 423 43.62 17.49 -2.00
N VAL A 424 43.50 17.43 -0.67
CA VAL A 424 42.29 17.88 0.05
C VAL A 424 42.14 19.41 -0.01
N GLU A 425 43.23 20.16 0.07
CA GLU A 425 43.24 21.62 -0.09
C GLU A 425 42.87 22.04 -1.52
N ALA A 426 43.43 21.40 -2.55
CA ALA A 426 43.09 21.66 -3.95
C ALA A 426 41.62 21.34 -4.27
N GLN A 427 41.05 20.31 -3.63
CA GLN A 427 39.62 20.00 -3.70
C GLN A 427 38.76 21.05 -2.97
N LYS A 428 39.21 21.57 -1.83
CA LYS A 428 38.51 22.64 -1.08
C LYS A 428 38.42 23.94 -1.87
N ASP A 429 39.49 24.34 -2.56
CA ASP A 429 39.55 25.58 -3.34
C ASP A 429 38.83 25.49 -4.70
N SER A 430 38.71 24.27 -5.24
CA SER A 430 37.90 24.02 -6.42
C SER A 430 36.42 24.24 -6.10
N ARG A 431 35.88 25.41 -6.48
CA ARG A 431 34.43 25.74 -6.40
C ARG A 431 33.51 24.68 -7.02
N ALA A 432 34.07 23.77 -7.82
CA ALA A 432 33.44 22.56 -8.32
C ALA A 432 33.67 21.38 -7.36
N PHE A 433 33.21 21.47 -6.11
CA PHE A 433 32.75 20.25 -5.46
C PHE A 433 31.60 19.75 -6.33
N PRO A 434 31.71 18.63 -7.06
CA PRO A 434 30.53 18.01 -7.62
C PRO A 434 29.65 17.70 -6.43
N ALA A 435 28.54 18.41 -6.30
CA ALA A 435 27.65 18.22 -5.17
C ALA A 435 27.30 16.73 -5.09
N ALA A 436 27.51 16.11 -3.92
CA ALA A 436 27.15 14.71 -3.67
C ALA A 436 25.66 14.46 -4.02
N VAL A 437 24.88 15.53 -4.07
CA VAL A 437 23.49 15.57 -4.53
C VAL A 437 23.39 16.44 -5.78
N LYS A 438 22.93 15.88 -6.89
CA LYS A 438 22.64 16.61 -8.13
C LYS A 438 21.14 16.73 -8.34
N LEU A 439 20.67 17.93 -8.63
CA LEU A 439 19.28 18.17 -9.03
C LEU A 439 19.04 17.58 -10.43
N VAL A 440 18.12 16.61 -10.53
CA VAL A 440 17.72 15.97 -11.80
C VAL A 440 16.57 16.74 -12.43
N SER A 441 15.56 17.05 -11.62
CA SER A 441 14.43 17.90 -12.03
C SER A 441 14.07 18.88 -10.92
N ALA A 442 13.98 20.16 -11.30
CA ALA A 442 13.51 21.21 -10.41
C ALA A 442 11.98 21.11 -10.22
N PRO A 443 11.46 21.54 -9.04
CA PRO A 443 10.03 21.55 -8.80
C PRO A 443 9.32 22.52 -9.74
N GLN A 444 8.22 22.06 -10.34
CA GLN A 444 7.38 22.85 -11.25
C GLN A 444 6.05 23.17 -10.59
N VAL A 445 5.42 24.27 -11.03
CA VAL A 445 4.06 24.61 -10.57
C VAL A 445 3.08 23.64 -11.24
N PRO A 446 2.35 22.81 -10.48
CA PRO A 446 1.36 21.89 -11.07
C PRO A 446 0.21 22.68 -11.68
N HIS A 447 -0.12 22.38 -12.94
CA HIS A 447 -1.21 23.01 -13.68
C HIS A 447 -2.57 22.32 -13.48
N GLU A 448 -2.56 21.06 -13.07
CA GLU A 448 -3.76 20.26 -12.81
C GLU A 448 -3.82 19.82 -11.34
N PRO A 449 -5.02 19.74 -10.74
CA PRO A 449 -5.18 19.26 -9.38
C PRO A 449 -4.89 17.76 -9.32
N SER A 450 -4.01 17.35 -8.39
CA SER A 450 -3.68 15.95 -8.13
C SER A 450 -4.78 15.20 -7.38
N GLY A 451 -5.72 15.92 -6.77
CA GLY A 451 -6.89 15.34 -6.14
C GLY A 451 -7.85 16.37 -5.54
N PRO A 452 -8.99 15.92 -4.99
CA PRO A 452 -9.52 14.57 -5.08
C PRO A 452 -10.17 14.28 -6.45
N PHE A 453 -10.14 13.02 -6.91
CA PHE A 453 -10.75 12.61 -8.18
C PHE A 453 -12.29 12.73 -8.12
N ARG A 454 -12.79 13.94 -8.39
CA ARG A 454 -14.20 14.32 -8.23
C ARG A 454 -15.14 13.36 -8.96
N VAL A 455 -14.75 12.90 -10.16
CA VAL A 455 -15.52 11.93 -10.96
C VAL A 455 -15.63 10.58 -10.26
N LEU A 456 -14.55 10.08 -9.65
CA LEU A 456 -14.56 8.81 -8.94
C LEU A 456 -15.42 8.87 -7.67
N LEU A 457 -15.33 9.97 -6.91
CA LEU A 457 -16.15 10.17 -5.72
C LEU A 457 -17.64 10.32 -6.06
N LEU A 458 -17.97 11.03 -7.14
CA LEU A 458 -19.33 11.13 -7.66
C LEU A 458 -19.88 9.77 -8.11
N LEU A 459 -19.06 8.98 -8.81
CA LEU A 459 -19.43 7.64 -9.25
C LEU A 459 -19.68 6.73 -8.03
N ALA A 460 -18.81 6.78 -7.02
CA ALA A 460 -19.00 6.02 -5.78
C ALA A 460 -20.28 6.45 -5.04
N GLY A 461 -20.55 7.75 -4.96
CA GLY A 461 -21.79 8.29 -4.38
C GLY A 461 -23.05 7.83 -5.13
N PHE A 462 -23.01 7.83 -6.47
CA PHE A 462 -24.10 7.33 -7.31
C PHE A 462 -24.36 5.83 -7.08
N VAL A 463 -23.31 5.01 -7.04
CA VAL A 463 -23.43 3.56 -6.79
C VAL A 463 -24.03 3.30 -5.40
N ALA A 464 -23.56 4.02 -4.38
CA ALA A 464 -24.10 3.91 -3.03
C ALA A 464 -25.58 4.33 -2.96
N ALA A 465 -25.95 5.43 -3.63
CA ALA A 465 -27.32 5.91 -3.73
C ALA A 465 -28.25 4.90 -4.41
N LEU A 466 -27.80 4.26 -5.49
CA LEU A 466 -28.55 3.22 -6.20
C LEU A 466 -28.77 1.99 -5.32
N ALA A 467 -27.72 1.52 -4.63
CA ALA A 467 -27.83 0.38 -3.72
C ALA A 467 -28.83 0.65 -2.59
N LEU A 468 -28.75 1.83 -1.96
CA LEU A 468 -29.67 2.22 -0.89
C LEU A 468 -31.11 2.36 -1.40
N ALA A 469 -31.32 2.97 -2.57
CA ALA A 469 -32.63 3.09 -3.18
C ALA A 469 -33.29 1.73 -3.45
N ILE A 470 -32.52 0.77 -3.98
CA ILE A 470 -32.99 -0.60 -4.19
C ILE A 470 -33.37 -1.23 -2.85
N PHE A 471 -32.49 -1.15 -1.85
CA PHE A 471 -32.70 -1.76 -0.53
C PHE A 471 -33.94 -1.18 0.19
N SER A 472 -34.11 0.15 0.16
CA SER A 472 -35.27 0.82 0.75
C SER A 472 -36.58 0.39 0.10
N VAL A 473 -36.62 0.24 -1.23
CA VAL A 473 -37.81 -0.24 -1.95
C VAL A 473 -38.15 -1.69 -1.56
N PHE A 474 -37.15 -2.57 -1.47
CA PHE A 474 -37.39 -3.93 -1.00
C PHE A 474 -37.88 -3.97 0.45
N GLY A 475 -37.35 -3.12 1.33
CA GLY A 475 -37.81 -2.98 2.71
C GLY A 475 -39.27 -2.53 2.81
N LEU A 476 -39.68 -1.55 2.01
CA LEU A 476 -41.06 -1.08 1.95
C LEU A 476 -42.03 -2.15 1.42
N GLU A 477 -41.61 -2.93 0.42
CA GLU A 477 -42.41 -4.04 -0.13
C GLU A 477 -42.58 -5.17 0.90
N LEU A 478 -41.54 -5.48 1.67
CA LEU A 478 -41.58 -6.51 2.73
C LEU A 478 -42.54 -6.16 3.87
N LEU A 479 -42.73 -4.86 4.16
CA LEU A 479 -43.66 -4.37 5.18
C LEU A 479 -45.14 -4.41 4.72
N GLN A 480 -45.42 -4.27 3.43
CA GLN A 480 -46.79 -4.23 2.89
C GLN A 480 -47.18 -5.54 2.21
N ARG A 481 -47.60 -6.55 2.99
CA ARG A 481 -48.07 -7.86 2.48
C ARG A 481 -49.47 -7.80 1.85
N ARG A 482 -49.62 -7.09 0.72
CA ARG A 482 -50.89 -6.97 -0.03
C ARG A 482 -51.26 -8.27 -0.74
N ILE A 483 -52.55 -8.59 -0.77
CA ILE A 483 -53.05 -9.81 -1.40
C ILE A 483 -53.35 -9.58 -2.87
N HIS A 484 -52.76 -10.42 -3.70
CA HIS A 484 -52.90 -10.36 -5.16
C HIS A 484 -53.27 -11.71 -5.79
N THR A 485 -53.46 -12.76 -4.99
CA THR A 485 -53.67 -14.13 -5.45
C THR A 485 -54.85 -14.77 -4.70
N PRO A 486 -55.76 -15.48 -5.38
CA PRO A 486 -56.87 -16.15 -4.71
C PRO A 486 -56.36 -17.23 -3.75
N ASP A 487 -55.22 -17.87 -4.05
CA ASP A 487 -54.62 -18.90 -3.21
C ASP A 487 -54.16 -18.36 -1.86
N ALA A 488 -53.77 -17.09 -1.79
CA ALA A 488 -53.44 -16.45 -0.52
C ALA A 488 -54.69 -16.28 0.36
N VAL A 489 -55.83 -15.89 -0.24
CA VAL A 489 -57.11 -15.81 0.47
C VAL A 489 -57.57 -17.19 0.94
N ARG A 490 -57.48 -18.23 0.09
CA ARG A 490 -57.82 -19.62 0.46
C ARG A 490 -56.97 -20.14 1.62
N ARG A 491 -55.66 -19.89 1.58
CA ARG A 491 -54.73 -20.36 2.59
C ARG A 491 -54.94 -19.68 3.94
N ILE A 492 -55.21 -18.37 3.94
CA ILE A 492 -55.36 -17.60 5.17
C ILE A 492 -56.74 -17.85 5.81
N LEU A 493 -57.82 -17.80 5.02
CA LEU A 493 -59.19 -17.94 5.55
C LEU A 493 -59.70 -19.40 5.59
N GLY A 494 -58.93 -20.37 5.10
CA GLY A 494 -59.33 -21.78 5.05
C GLY A 494 -60.47 -22.12 4.08
N VAL A 495 -60.84 -21.21 3.17
CA VAL A 495 -61.98 -21.38 2.26
C VAL A 495 -61.65 -22.21 1.02
N GLY A 496 -62.61 -23.05 0.58
CA GLY A 496 -62.40 -23.97 -0.56
C GLY A 496 -62.25 -23.27 -1.92
N THR A 497 -63.01 -22.20 -2.16
CA THR A 497 -62.96 -21.46 -3.43
C THR A 497 -63.06 -19.96 -3.23
N VAL A 498 -62.42 -19.21 -4.12
CA VAL A 498 -62.46 -17.74 -4.16
C VAL A 498 -62.91 -17.34 -5.54
N HIS A 499 -64.05 -16.66 -5.61
CA HIS A 499 -64.61 -16.17 -6.86
C HIS A 499 -63.96 -14.87 -7.27
N ILE A 500 -63.70 -14.69 -8.57
CA ILE A 500 -62.96 -13.54 -9.10
C ILE A 500 -63.92 -12.63 -9.86
N VAL A 501 -64.02 -11.38 -9.41
CA VAL A 501 -64.76 -10.33 -10.12
C VAL A 501 -63.75 -9.37 -10.77
N PRO A 502 -63.67 -9.32 -12.12
CA PRO A 502 -62.67 -8.52 -12.81
C PRO A 502 -62.99 -7.04 -12.71
N HIS A 503 -61.94 -6.22 -12.74
CA HIS A 503 -62.07 -4.78 -12.85
C HIS A 503 -62.75 -4.40 -14.17
N HIS A 504 -63.79 -3.59 -14.08
CA HIS A 504 -64.47 -3.00 -15.22
C HIS A 504 -64.51 -1.49 -15.06
N SER A 505 -63.99 -0.77 -16.05
CA SER A 505 -64.07 0.69 -16.12
C SER A 505 -65.02 1.06 -17.25
N ASP A 506 -66.12 1.72 -16.89
CA ASP A 506 -67.02 2.39 -17.84
C ASP A 506 -66.95 3.90 -17.58
N ARG A 507 -66.52 4.67 -18.59
CA ARG A 507 -66.43 6.14 -18.51
C ARG A 507 -67.82 6.79 -18.39
N GLY A 508 -68.90 6.10 -18.79
CA GLY A 508 -70.28 6.58 -18.74
C GLY A 508 -71.03 6.25 -17.45
N ALA A 509 -70.50 5.36 -16.61
CA ALA A 509 -71.07 5.01 -15.31
C ALA A 509 -70.26 5.68 -14.18
N LYS A 510 -70.59 6.93 -13.85
CA LYS A 510 -69.98 7.71 -12.75
C LYS A 510 -70.20 7.04 -11.37
N GLY A 511 -69.50 5.94 -11.08
CA GLY A 511 -69.52 5.25 -9.78
C GLY A 511 -70.74 4.36 -9.51
N ARG A 512 -71.66 4.17 -10.46
CA ARG A 512 -72.87 3.36 -10.30
C ARG A 512 -72.72 1.97 -10.92
N LEU A 513 -72.03 1.07 -10.22
CA LEU A 513 -71.68 -0.29 -10.70
C LEU A 513 -72.89 -1.15 -11.12
N TYR A 514 -74.07 -0.97 -10.51
CA TYR A 514 -75.29 -1.67 -10.91
C TYR A 514 -75.76 -1.31 -12.35
N LYS A 515 -75.48 -0.08 -12.82
CA LYS A 515 -75.81 0.34 -14.20
C LYS A 515 -74.91 -0.31 -15.25
N ILE A 516 -73.70 -0.71 -14.87
CA ILE A 516 -72.75 -1.39 -15.78
C ILE A 516 -73.34 -2.75 -16.22
N PHE A 517 -73.99 -3.45 -15.30
CA PHE A 517 -74.63 -4.72 -15.59
C PHE A 517 -75.78 -4.58 -16.61
N GLN A 518 -76.53 -3.47 -16.54
CA GLN A 518 -77.61 -3.16 -17.48
C GLN A 518 -77.09 -2.73 -18.86
N ARG A 519 -76.01 -1.92 -18.91
CA ARG A 519 -75.45 -1.40 -20.17
C ARG A 519 -74.57 -2.41 -20.91
N HIS A 520 -73.88 -3.28 -20.19
CA HIS A 520 -72.96 -4.26 -20.76
C HIS A 520 -73.27 -5.68 -20.26
N PRO A 521 -74.43 -6.27 -20.65
CA PRO A 521 -74.91 -7.55 -20.13
C PRO A 521 -73.99 -8.74 -20.49
N PHE A 522 -73.24 -8.66 -21.59
CA PHE A 522 -72.30 -9.70 -22.03
C PHE A 522 -70.84 -9.43 -21.64
N SER A 523 -70.60 -8.46 -20.74
CA SER A 523 -69.23 -8.19 -20.27
C SER A 523 -68.69 -9.32 -19.38
N LEU A 524 -67.37 -9.46 -19.32
CA LEU A 524 -66.71 -10.41 -18.42
C LEU A 524 -67.05 -10.14 -16.94
N PHE A 525 -67.32 -8.89 -16.58
CA PHE A 525 -67.81 -8.51 -15.26
C PHE A 525 -69.20 -9.08 -15.01
N SER A 526 -70.15 -8.83 -15.92
CA SER A 526 -71.52 -9.35 -15.83
C SER A 526 -71.55 -10.88 -15.80
N GLU A 527 -70.74 -11.55 -16.64
CA GLU A 527 -70.68 -13.01 -16.64
C GLU A 527 -70.04 -13.57 -15.37
N SER A 528 -69.02 -12.90 -14.82
CA SER A 528 -68.47 -13.29 -13.52
C SER A 528 -69.51 -13.20 -12.40
N LEU A 529 -70.40 -12.21 -12.41
CA LEU A 529 -71.46 -12.08 -11.41
C LEU A 529 -72.56 -13.12 -11.58
N ARG A 530 -72.93 -13.47 -12.81
CA ARG A 530 -73.85 -14.61 -13.06
C ARG A 530 -73.24 -15.92 -12.59
N ALA A 531 -71.95 -16.13 -12.85
CA ALA A 531 -71.24 -17.30 -12.36
C ALA A 531 -71.16 -17.33 -10.82
N LEU A 532 -70.94 -16.18 -10.16
CA LEU A 532 -71.00 -16.07 -8.70
C LEU A 532 -72.35 -16.56 -8.17
N PHE A 533 -73.44 -16.05 -8.75
CA PHE A 533 -74.79 -16.43 -8.33
C PHE A 533 -75.10 -17.91 -8.59
N ARG A 534 -74.86 -18.41 -9.82
CA ARG A 534 -75.16 -19.79 -10.20
C ARG A 534 -74.32 -20.83 -9.46
N ASN A 535 -73.05 -20.55 -9.19
CA ASN A 535 -72.15 -21.56 -8.62
C ASN A 535 -72.17 -21.57 -7.08
N HIS A 536 -72.50 -20.43 -6.46
CA HIS A 536 -72.32 -20.27 -5.02
C HIS A 536 -73.57 -19.85 -4.25
N LEU A 537 -74.62 -19.36 -4.93
CA LEU A 537 -75.80 -18.77 -4.28
C LEU A 537 -77.13 -19.38 -4.74
N SER A 538 -77.14 -20.31 -5.68
CA SER A 538 -78.36 -20.91 -6.23
C SER A 538 -79.04 -21.92 -5.27
N ASP A 539 -78.31 -22.40 -4.27
CA ASP A 539 -78.73 -23.34 -3.23
C ASP A 539 -79.31 -22.65 -1.99
N LEU A 540 -79.36 -21.31 -1.97
CA LEU A 540 -80.20 -20.57 -1.04
C LEU A 540 -81.65 -21.04 -1.28
N GLY A 541 -82.32 -21.57 -0.26
CA GLY A 541 -83.64 -22.22 -0.37
C GLY A 541 -84.77 -21.33 -0.94
N PRO A 542 -86.05 -21.70 -0.75
CA PRO A 542 -87.16 -20.93 -1.32
C PRO A 542 -87.21 -19.48 -0.80
N VAL A 543 -86.83 -19.25 0.46
CA VAL A 543 -86.58 -17.92 1.03
C VAL A 543 -85.14 -17.91 1.55
N GLY A 544 -84.25 -17.21 0.85
CA GLY A 544 -82.83 -17.15 1.19
C GLY A 544 -82.41 -15.82 1.82
N SER A 545 -81.36 -15.84 2.64
CA SER A 545 -80.70 -14.64 3.15
C SER A 545 -79.20 -14.62 2.86
N LEU A 546 -78.70 -13.47 2.42
CA LEU A 546 -77.31 -13.27 2.01
C LEU A 546 -76.72 -12.03 2.67
N ALA A 547 -75.68 -12.17 3.47
CA ALA A 547 -74.93 -11.02 4.00
C ALA A 547 -73.70 -10.72 3.12
N VAL A 548 -73.40 -9.43 2.90
CA VAL A 548 -72.19 -9.01 2.18
C VAL A 548 -71.32 -8.17 3.11
N THR A 549 -70.10 -8.61 3.36
CA THR A 549 -69.15 -7.92 4.26
C THR A 549 -67.73 -7.87 3.69
N SER A 550 -66.82 -7.14 4.33
CA SER A 550 -65.41 -7.03 3.92
C SER A 550 -64.47 -6.79 5.10
N ALA A 551 -63.17 -7.02 4.91
CA ALA A 551 -62.17 -6.71 5.94
C ALA A 551 -62.00 -5.20 6.12
N ARG A 552 -61.90 -4.43 5.02
CA ARG A 552 -61.67 -2.99 5.06
C ARG A 552 -62.83 -2.20 4.45
N PRO A 553 -63.00 -0.91 4.82
CA PRO A 553 -63.80 0.02 4.03
C PRO A 553 -63.31 0.08 2.58
N GLN A 554 -64.22 0.29 1.63
CA GLN A 554 -63.92 0.46 0.20
C GLN A 554 -63.45 -0.80 -0.56
N ASP A 555 -63.64 -1.99 -0.01
CA ASP A 555 -63.38 -3.26 -0.72
C ASP A 555 -64.45 -3.60 -1.78
N GLY A 556 -65.51 -2.80 -1.88
CA GLY A 556 -66.54 -2.92 -2.93
C GLY A 556 -67.79 -3.71 -2.53
N LYS A 557 -68.01 -3.96 -1.24
CA LYS A 557 -69.20 -4.60 -0.66
C LYS A 557 -70.54 -4.09 -1.22
N THR A 558 -70.94 -2.85 -0.95
CA THR A 558 -72.20 -2.26 -1.47
C THR A 558 -72.35 -2.42 -2.98
N SER A 559 -71.28 -2.25 -3.74
CA SER A 559 -71.32 -2.41 -5.19
C SER A 559 -71.55 -3.85 -5.63
N LEU A 560 -70.97 -4.82 -4.91
CA LEU A 560 -71.21 -6.23 -5.13
C LEU A 560 -72.62 -6.63 -4.66
N THR A 561 -73.09 -6.11 -3.53
CA THR A 561 -74.45 -6.31 -2.98
C THR A 561 -75.50 -5.97 -4.05
N LEU A 562 -75.44 -4.74 -4.59
CA LEU A 562 -76.37 -4.28 -5.62
C LEU A 562 -76.25 -5.10 -6.91
N ALA A 563 -75.03 -5.49 -7.30
CA ALA A 563 -74.81 -6.26 -8.51
C ALA A 563 -75.34 -7.71 -8.40
N VAL A 564 -75.19 -8.35 -7.23
CA VAL A 564 -75.74 -9.68 -6.96
C VAL A 564 -77.26 -9.62 -6.87
N ALA A 565 -77.83 -8.60 -6.23
CA ALA A 565 -79.28 -8.39 -6.18
C ALA A 565 -79.88 -8.24 -7.60
N GLN A 566 -79.25 -7.44 -8.45
CA GLN A 566 -79.63 -7.29 -9.85
C GLN A 566 -79.61 -8.63 -10.61
N VAL A 567 -78.56 -9.44 -10.45
CA VAL A 567 -78.44 -10.76 -11.08
C VAL A 567 -79.51 -11.72 -10.58
N ALA A 568 -79.77 -11.74 -9.27
CA ALA A 568 -80.78 -12.59 -8.66
C ALA A 568 -82.20 -12.23 -9.11
N SER A 569 -82.53 -10.94 -9.21
CA SER A 569 -83.80 -10.47 -9.77
C SER A 569 -83.99 -10.90 -11.22
N GLN A 570 -82.95 -10.81 -12.05
CA GLN A 570 -83.01 -11.29 -13.44
C GLN A 570 -83.14 -12.81 -13.55
N ALA A 571 -82.67 -13.55 -12.55
CA ALA A 571 -82.88 -14.98 -12.44
C ALA A 571 -84.30 -15.35 -11.94
N GLY A 572 -85.19 -14.37 -11.79
CA GLY A 572 -86.59 -14.56 -11.43
C GLY A 572 -86.88 -14.53 -9.92
N ARG A 573 -85.90 -14.20 -9.07
CA ARG A 573 -86.12 -14.06 -7.62
C ARG A 573 -86.74 -12.69 -7.31
N ARG A 574 -87.67 -12.64 -6.37
CA ARG A 574 -88.13 -11.37 -5.77
C ARG A 574 -87.11 -10.96 -4.71
N VAL A 575 -86.32 -9.92 -4.98
CA VAL A 575 -85.18 -9.52 -4.13
C VAL A 575 -85.46 -8.22 -3.38
N VAL A 576 -85.06 -8.18 -2.11
CA VAL A 576 -84.97 -6.95 -1.32
C VAL A 576 -83.55 -6.78 -0.77
N VAL A 577 -82.99 -5.58 -0.92
CA VAL A 577 -81.67 -5.22 -0.40
C VAL A 577 -81.84 -4.37 0.85
N VAL A 578 -81.30 -4.83 1.97
CA VAL A 578 -81.41 -4.16 3.26
C VAL A 578 -80.04 -3.56 3.64
N ASP A 579 -79.98 -2.24 3.83
CA ASP A 579 -78.79 -1.59 4.36
C ASP A 579 -78.71 -1.80 5.87
N THR A 580 -77.63 -2.44 6.31
CA THR A 580 -77.33 -2.62 7.74
C THR A 580 -76.06 -1.86 8.14
N ASP A 581 -75.49 -1.04 7.24
CA ASP A 581 -74.41 -0.11 7.59
C ASP A 581 -75.00 1.21 8.11
N PHE A 582 -75.49 1.18 9.36
CA PHE A 582 -76.03 2.34 10.05
C PHE A 582 -75.03 3.50 10.20
N ARG A 583 -73.73 3.25 10.03
CA ARG A 583 -72.68 4.25 10.24
C ARG A 583 -72.39 5.03 8.97
N ARG A 584 -72.34 4.35 7.82
CA ARG A 584 -72.01 4.97 6.52
C ARG A 584 -72.80 4.32 5.38
N SER A 585 -74.12 4.48 5.39
CA SER A 585 -74.98 4.04 4.27
C SER A 585 -74.55 4.73 2.97
N ARG A 586 -74.13 3.91 2.00
CA ARG A 586 -73.87 4.37 0.63
C ARG A 586 -75.10 4.25 -0.26
N MET A 587 -76.06 3.40 0.11
CA MET A 587 -77.27 3.18 -0.70
C MET A 587 -78.17 4.41 -0.69
N GLU A 588 -78.25 5.12 0.44
CA GLU A 588 -79.05 6.35 0.56
C GLU A 588 -78.66 7.41 -0.49
N GLY A 589 -77.36 7.66 -0.69
CA GLY A 589 -76.88 8.61 -1.69
C GLY A 589 -76.93 8.10 -3.14
N LEU A 590 -77.03 6.78 -3.35
CA LEU A 590 -77.09 6.20 -4.70
C LEU A 590 -78.49 6.27 -5.31
N PHE A 591 -79.53 6.14 -4.47
CA PHE A 591 -80.94 6.04 -4.86
C PHE A 591 -81.82 7.17 -4.29
N ASP A 592 -81.21 8.23 -3.75
CA ASP A 592 -81.91 9.39 -3.19
C ASP A 592 -82.91 9.01 -2.07
N LEU A 593 -82.47 8.12 -1.18
CA LEU A 593 -83.29 7.57 -0.08
C LEU A 593 -83.01 8.25 1.28
N SER A 594 -82.12 9.25 1.34
CA SER A 594 -81.66 9.87 2.59
C SER A 594 -82.75 10.51 3.47
N ALA A 595 -83.91 10.84 2.88
CA ALA A 595 -85.04 11.44 3.60
C ALA A 595 -86.15 10.43 3.95
N LYS A 596 -86.01 9.16 3.56
CA LYS A 596 -87.05 8.14 3.73
C LYS A 596 -86.84 7.34 5.02
N LYS A 597 -87.92 6.79 5.57
CA LYS A 597 -87.87 5.87 6.71
C LYS A 597 -87.14 4.58 6.31
N GLY A 598 -86.29 4.08 7.20
CA GLY A 598 -85.42 2.92 6.96
C GLY A 598 -85.43 1.91 8.10
N LEU A 599 -84.44 1.02 8.07
CA LEU A 599 -84.31 -0.09 9.02
C LEU A 599 -84.25 0.40 10.48
N SER A 600 -83.53 1.50 10.74
CA SER A 600 -83.42 2.11 12.06
C SER A 600 -84.79 2.51 12.63
N ASP A 601 -85.64 3.14 11.81
CA ASP A 601 -86.97 3.60 12.21
C ASP A 601 -87.91 2.41 12.52
N TRP A 602 -87.78 1.30 11.80
CA TRP A 602 -88.54 0.07 12.08
C TRP A 602 -88.09 -0.62 13.38
N ILE A 603 -86.78 -0.71 13.62
CA ILE A 603 -86.24 -1.28 14.88
C ILE A 603 -86.67 -0.42 16.09
N SER A 604 -86.76 0.90 15.92
CA SER A 604 -87.26 1.82 16.95
C SER A 604 -88.77 1.71 17.18
N GLY A 605 -89.53 1.21 16.19
CA GLY A 605 -90.99 1.09 16.21
C GLY A 605 -91.73 2.29 15.60
N ASP A 606 -91.02 3.20 14.93
CA ASP A 606 -91.52 4.45 14.34
C ASP A 606 -92.04 4.28 12.89
N ALA A 607 -91.89 3.07 12.33
CA ALA A 607 -92.27 2.72 10.97
C ALA A 607 -92.78 1.27 10.87
N THR A 608 -93.71 1.01 9.96
CA THR A 608 -94.13 -0.35 9.62
C THR A 608 -93.24 -0.96 8.53
N LEU A 609 -93.33 -2.28 8.29
CA LEU A 609 -92.51 -2.96 7.30
C LEU A 609 -92.77 -2.43 5.87
N ASP A 610 -94.02 -2.10 5.54
CA ASP A 610 -94.37 -1.56 4.22
C ASP A 610 -93.87 -0.12 4.02
N GLU A 611 -93.72 0.66 5.09
CA GLU A 611 -93.21 2.04 5.04
C GLU A 611 -91.70 2.15 4.79
N ILE A 612 -90.94 1.09 5.09
CA ILE A 612 -89.48 1.07 4.95
C ILE A 612 -89.01 0.42 3.64
N VAL A 613 -89.90 -0.26 2.91
CA VAL A 613 -89.60 -0.93 1.64
C VAL A 613 -89.83 0.04 0.50
N HIS A 614 -88.75 0.42 -0.17
CA HIS A 614 -88.75 1.37 -1.29
C HIS A 614 -88.40 0.67 -2.60
N THR A 615 -89.05 1.06 -3.68
CA THR A 615 -88.70 0.64 -5.04
C THR A 615 -88.11 1.82 -5.81
N ALA A 616 -87.30 1.53 -6.83
CA ALA A 616 -86.71 2.52 -7.73
C ALA A 616 -86.80 2.01 -9.16
N ASP A 617 -87.14 2.89 -10.11
CA ASP A 617 -87.35 2.51 -11.52
C ASP A 617 -86.06 2.02 -12.20
N ASP A 618 -84.89 2.38 -11.67
CA ASP A 618 -83.60 2.06 -12.25
C ASP A 618 -83.05 0.69 -11.83
N VAL A 619 -83.75 -0.06 -10.97
CA VAL A 619 -83.36 -1.41 -10.54
C VAL A 619 -84.56 -2.36 -10.40
N PRO A 620 -84.38 -3.68 -10.62
CA PRO A 620 -85.44 -4.67 -10.53
C PRO A 620 -85.59 -5.29 -9.12
N PHE A 621 -85.20 -4.59 -8.06
CA PHE A 621 -85.26 -5.07 -6.68
C PHE A 621 -85.72 -3.96 -5.74
N ALA A 622 -86.31 -4.34 -4.61
CA ALA A 622 -86.69 -3.41 -3.56
C ALA A 622 -85.50 -3.11 -2.63
N MET A 623 -85.56 -2.00 -1.90
CA MET A 623 -84.51 -1.56 -0.99
C MET A 623 -85.07 -1.07 0.34
N VAL A 624 -84.34 -1.34 1.41
CA VAL A 624 -84.57 -0.79 2.74
C VAL A 624 -83.31 -0.01 3.13
N PRO A 625 -83.34 1.33 3.20
CA PRO A 625 -82.19 2.13 3.62
C PRO A 625 -81.91 1.93 5.11
N ALA A 626 -80.72 2.29 5.58
CA ALA A 626 -80.35 2.10 6.99
C ALA A 626 -81.17 3.04 7.87
N GLY A 627 -81.47 4.25 7.39
CA GLY A 627 -82.17 5.28 8.14
C GLY A 627 -81.26 5.99 9.14
N LYS A 628 -81.81 6.97 9.85
CA LYS A 628 -81.02 7.76 10.80
C LYS A 628 -80.65 6.93 12.02
N LEU A 629 -79.36 6.82 12.31
CA LEU A 629 -78.86 6.11 13.48
C LEU A 629 -79.25 6.83 14.78
N ASN A 630 -79.98 6.12 15.65
CA ASN A 630 -80.30 6.55 17.01
C ASN A 630 -79.61 5.59 18.01
N PRO A 631 -79.09 6.06 19.16
CA PRO A 631 -78.54 5.19 20.22
C PRO A 631 -79.39 3.95 20.55
N MET A 632 -80.72 4.06 20.58
CA MET A 632 -81.62 2.93 20.90
C MET A 632 -81.66 1.85 19.80
N THR A 633 -81.29 2.17 18.56
CA THR A 633 -81.32 1.25 17.43
C THR A 633 -80.26 0.15 17.59
N LEU A 634 -79.04 0.50 18.02
CA LEU A 634 -77.94 -0.46 18.14
C LEU A 634 -78.16 -1.45 19.29
N ASP A 635 -78.76 -1.02 20.39
CA ASP A 635 -79.07 -1.90 21.53
C ASP A 635 -80.13 -2.95 21.20
N ARG A 636 -81.05 -2.63 20.27
CA ARG A 636 -82.12 -3.53 19.82
C ARG A 636 -81.75 -4.36 18.59
N PHE A 637 -80.64 -4.03 17.92
CA PHE A 637 -80.19 -4.73 16.72
C PHE A 637 -79.47 -6.03 17.08
N ASN A 638 -80.22 -7.13 17.09
CA ASN A 638 -79.74 -8.46 17.43
C ASN A 638 -80.21 -9.53 16.42
N VAL A 639 -79.80 -10.78 16.61
CA VAL A 639 -80.17 -11.89 15.72
C VAL A 639 -81.70 -12.06 15.65
N ASP A 640 -82.42 -11.93 16.78
CA ASP A 640 -83.87 -12.09 16.83
C ASP A 640 -84.59 -11.02 16.00
N SER A 641 -84.13 -9.77 16.04
CA SER A 641 -84.68 -8.67 15.25
C SER A 641 -84.51 -8.92 13.74
N LEU A 642 -83.39 -9.52 13.32
CA LEU A 642 -83.16 -9.91 11.93
C LEU A 642 -84.03 -11.08 11.51
N VAL A 643 -84.24 -12.06 12.41
CA VAL A 643 -85.17 -13.17 12.16
C VAL A 643 -86.59 -12.67 11.97
N GLN A 644 -87.05 -11.73 12.81
CA GLN A 644 -88.36 -11.09 12.68
C GLN A 644 -88.48 -10.29 11.37
N LEU A 645 -87.45 -9.54 11.00
CA LEU A 645 -87.40 -8.80 9.74
C LEU A 645 -87.52 -9.74 8.53
N MET A 646 -86.72 -10.82 8.52
CA MET A 646 -86.76 -11.80 7.44
C MET A 646 -88.11 -12.52 7.36
N ALA A 647 -88.70 -12.87 8.52
CA ALA A 647 -90.03 -13.47 8.57
C ALA A 647 -91.10 -12.55 7.97
N GLY A 648 -91.04 -11.26 8.30
CA GLY A 648 -91.94 -10.23 7.75
C GLY A 648 -91.77 -10.01 6.24
N LEU A 649 -90.54 -10.09 5.72
CA LEU A 649 -90.24 -9.89 4.29
C LEU A 649 -90.50 -11.14 3.43
N SER A 650 -90.50 -12.34 4.03
CA SER A 650 -90.64 -13.62 3.33
C SER A 650 -91.88 -13.81 2.45
N PRO A 651 -93.06 -13.21 2.73
CA PRO A 651 -94.23 -13.37 1.84
C PRO A 651 -94.03 -12.69 0.48
N SER A 652 -93.33 -11.56 0.47
CA SER A 652 -93.15 -10.69 -0.70
C SER A 652 -91.83 -10.91 -1.43
N PHE A 653 -90.82 -11.47 -0.75
CA PHE A 653 -89.46 -11.62 -1.27
C PHE A 653 -88.91 -13.04 -1.08
N ASP A 654 -88.24 -13.55 -2.10
CA ASP A 654 -87.58 -14.87 -2.12
C ASP A 654 -86.11 -14.79 -1.67
N LEU A 655 -85.52 -13.58 -1.69
CA LEU A 655 -84.13 -13.35 -1.30
C LEU A 655 -83.97 -11.99 -0.60
N VAL A 656 -83.43 -12.02 0.62
CA VAL A 656 -83.04 -10.84 1.38
C VAL A 656 -81.52 -10.69 1.34
N VAL A 657 -81.01 -9.59 0.80
CA VAL A 657 -79.57 -9.31 0.71
C VAL A 657 -79.20 -8.16 1.65
N PHE A 658 -78.32 -8.42 2.62
CA PHE A 658 -77.88 -7.42 3.59
C PHE A 658 -76.53 -6.80 3.17
N ASP A 659 -76.50 -5.48 3.00
CA ASP A 659 -75.24 -4.72 2.90
C ASP A 659 -74.75 -4.36 4.29
N THR A 660 -73.53 -4.75 4.66
CA THR A 660 -73.01 -4.60 6.04
C THR A 660 -71.79 -3.67 6.11
N ALA A 661 -71.51 -3.17 7.32
CA ALA A 661 -70.23 -2.53 7.63
C ALA A 661 -69.05 -3.55 7.52
N PRO A 662 -67.77 -3.10 7.42
CA PRO A 662 -66.64 -4.04 7.43
C PRO A 662 -66.62 -4.90 8.71
N ALA A 663 -66.43 -6.21 8.57
CA ALA A 663 -66.48 -7.20 9.66
C ALA A 663 -65.46 -6.93 10.77
N LEU A 664 -64.29 -6.38 10.42
CA LEU A 664 -63.24 -5.99 11.37
C LEU A 664 -63.59 -4.72 12.17
N ALA A 665 -64.52 -3.89 11.68
CA ALA A 665 -64.74 -2.55 12.21
C ALA A 665 -65.89 -2.46 13.21
N VAL A 666 -66.89 -3.36 13.13
CA VAL A 666 -68.14 -3.22 13.90
C VAL A 666 -68.75 -4.58 14.28
N SER A 667 -69.32 -4.68 15.48
CA SER A 667 -70.11 -5.84 15.96
C SER A 667 -71.31 -6.17 15.09
N ASP A 668 -71.97 -5.17 14.55
CA ASP A 668 -73.29 -5.27 13.91
C ASP A 668 -73.22 -6.13 12.63
N ALA A 669 -72.12 -6.01 11.88
CA ALA A 669 -71.86 -6.84 10.71
C ALA A 669 -71.76 -8.33 11.07
N ARG A 670 -71.26 -8.66 12.27
CA ARG A 670 -71.14 -10.06 12.74
C ARG A 670 -72.51 -10.66 13.07
N ILE A 671 -73.41 -9.87 13.65
CA ILE A 671 -74.79 -10.27 13.96
C ILE A 671 -75.52 -10.64 12.65
N VAL A 672 -75.39 -9.79 11.62
CA VAL A 672 -75.98 -10.04 10.29
C VAL A 672 -75.38 -11.27 9.63
N CYS A 673 -74.05 -11.43 9.67
CA CYS A 673 -73.38 -12.61 9.12
C CYS A 673 -73.80 -13.91 9.82
N GLY A 674 -74.05 -13.88 11.12
CA GLY A 674 -74.53 -15.05 11.89
C GLY A 674 -75.95 -15.47 11.51
N ALA A 675 -76.85 -14.51 11.31
CA ALA A 675 -78.25 -14.74 10.97
C ALA A 675 -78.49 -15.13 9.50
N ALA A 676 -77.58 -14.75 8.59
CA ALA A 676 -77.71 -15.07 7.17
C ALA A 676 -77.45 -16.54 6.84
N ASN A 677 -78.08 -17.07 5.78
CA ASN A 677 -77.80 -18.42 5.28
C ASN A 677 -76.40 -18.50 4.67
N LYS A 678 -75.98 -17.47 3.91
CA LYS A 678 -74.64 -17.36 3.33
C LYS A 678 -74.05 -15.97 3.53
N VAL A 679 -72.72 -15.90 3.52
CA VAL A 679 -71.96 -14.66 3.64
C VAL A 679 -71.03 -14.50 2.44
N LEU A 680 -71.20 -13.43 1.66
CA LEU A 680 -70.21 -12.99 0.68
C LEU A 680 -69.12 -12.18 1.39
N PHE A 681 -67.95 -12.77 1.54
CA PHE A 681 -66.80 -12.08 2.11
C PHE A 681 -65.95 -11.44 1.01
N VAL A 682 -65.94 -10.11 0.96
CA VAL A 682 -65.34 -9.33 -0.11
C VAL A 682 -63.91 -8.91 0.24
N THR A 683 -62.98 -9.25 -0.66
CA THR A 683 -61.58 -8.82 -0.64
C THR A 683 -61.28 -8.04 -1.91
N ARG A 684 -60.49 -6.96 -1.82
CA ARG A 684 -60.16 -6.15 -3.00
C ARG A 684 -58.72 -6.37 -3.41
N TRP A 685 -58.53 -6.67 -4.70
CA TRP A 685 -57.23 -7.02 -5.27
C TRP A 685 -56.18 -5.91 -5.10
N GLY A 686 -55.10 -6.20 -4.39
CA GLY A 686 -54.01 -5.26 -4.12
C GLY A 686 -54.32 -4.14 -3.11
N HIS A 687 -55.46 -4.23 -2.43
CA HIS A 687 -55.86 -3.32 -1.36
C HIS A 687 -55.94 -4.05 -0.01
N THR A 688 -56.61 -5.20 0.04
CA THR A 688 -56.67 -6.04 1.25
C THR A 688 -55.30 -6.67 1.51
N THR A 689 -54.83 -6.66 2.77
CA THR A 689 -53.54 -7.23 3.19
C THR A 689 -53.70 -8.58 3.86
N ALA A 690 -52.62 -9.36 3.93
CA ALA A 690 -52.60 -10.64 4.65
C ALA A 690 -53.02 -10.47 6.12
N SER A 691 -52.51 -9.44 6.78
CA SER A 691 -52.87 -9.12 8.18
C SER A 691 -54.34 -8.79 8.36
N ASP A 692 -55.00 -8.19 7.36
CA ASP A 692 -56.45 -7.94 7.43
C ASP A 692 -57.24 -9.26 7.37
N LEU A 693 -56.75 -10.26 6.64
CA LEU A 693 -57.40 -11.57 6.56
C LEU A 693 -57.10 -12.43 7.79
N ASP A 694 -55.87 -12.40 8.31
CA ASP A 694 -55.51 -13.07 9.56
C ASP A 694 -56.42 -12.56 10.69
N ALA A 695 -56.61 -11.24 10.79
CA ALA A 695 -57.51 -10.65 11.77
C ALA A 695 -58.98 -11.11 11.61
N VAL A 696 -59.44 -11.40 10.38
CA VAL A 696 -60.78 -11.95 10.15
C VAL A 696 -60.86 -13.43 10.52
N ALA A 697 -59.82 -14.21 10.25
CA ALA A 697 -59.73 -15.61 10.66
C ALA A 697 -59.73 -15.76 12.19
N ASP A 698 -59.11 -14.83 12.91
CA ASP A 698 -59.00 -14.84 14.37
C ASP A 698 -60.27 -14.40 15.11
N LEU A 699 -61.29 -13.88 14.42
CA LEU A 699 -62.46 -13.23 15.04
C LEU A 699 -63.49 -14.17 15.72
N GLY A 700 -63.26 -15.48 15.76
CA GLY A 700 -64.19 -16.43 16.39
C GLY A 700 -65.52 -16.55 15.64
N PRO A 701 -66.59 -17.09 16.25
CA PRO A 701 -67.47 -18.16 15.75
C PRO A 701 -68.36 -17.75 14.58
N ILE A 702 -67.76 -17.23 13.52
CA ILE A 702 -68.39 -17.08 12.23
C ILE A 702 -68.16 -18.41 11.53
N ASP A 703 -69.24 -19.10 11.24
CA ASP A 703 -69.22 -20.35 10.50
C ASP A 703 -68.64 -20.09 9.09
N HIS A 704 -67.35 -20.39 8.92
CA HIS A 704 -66.63 -20.19 7.67
C HIS A 704 -67.18 -21.08 6.54
N ASP A 705 -67.96 -22.11 6.84
CA ASP A 705 -68.64 -22.92 5.81
C ASP A 705 -69.75 -22.12 5.11
N LYS A 706 -70.25 -21.05 5.73
CA LYS A 706 -71.17 -20.08 5.10
C LYS A 706 -70.47 -19.07 4.19
N PHE A 707 -69.13 -19.02 4.21
CA PHE A 707 -68.37 -17.98 3.51
C PHE A 707 -68.15 -18.33 2.03
N VAL A 708 -68.61 -17.44 1.17
CA VAL A 708 -68.22 -17.39 -0.24
C VAL A 708 -67.29 -16.19 -0.40
N CYS A 709 -66.00 -16.46 -0.50
CA CYS A 709 -65.00 -15.39 -0.66
C CYS A 709 -64.99 -14.87 -2.10
N VAL A 710 -65.07 -13.55 -2.24
CA VAL A 710 -65.05 -12.86 -3.54
C VAL A 710 -63.90 -11.87 -3.57
N MET A 711 -63.04 -12.01 -4.57
CA MET A 711 -61.96 -11.06 -4.84
C MET A 711 -62.40 -10.10 -5.95
N THR A 712 -62.66 -8.86 -5.58
CA THR A 712 -63.17 -7.79 -6.44
C THR A 712 -62.05 -6.94 -7.02
N ASP A 713 -62.40 -6.15 -8.05
CA ASP A 713 -61.53 -5.15 -8.66
C ASP A 713 -60.25 -5.74 -9.30
N VAL A 714 -60.31 -7.00 -9.75
CA VAL A 714 -59.14 -7.72 -10.25
C VAL A 714 -58.78 -7.22 -11.63
N ASN A 715 -57.66 -6.50 -11.75
CA ASN A 715 -57.13 -6.11 -13.05
C ASN A 715 -56.43 -7.31 -13.71
N LEU A 716 -57.18 -8.08 -14.51
CA LEU A 716 -56.70 -9.31 -15.15
C LEU A 716 -55.45 -9.11 -16.02
N LYS A 717 -55.35 -7.99 -16.77
CA LYS A 717 -54.16 -7.67 -17.59
C LYS A 717 -52.93 -7.48 -16.71
N LYS A 718 -53.08 -6.69 -15.64
CA LYS A 718 -52.01 -6.43 -14.67
C LYS A 718 -51.65 -7.70 -13.91
N ALA A 719 -52.64 -8.53 -13.56
CA ALA A 719 -52.45 -9.78 -12.85
C ALA A 719 -51.64 -10.81 -13.67
N ALA A 720 -52.00 -10.99 -14.96
CA ALA A 720 -51.26 -11.86 -15.88
C ALA A 720 -49.84 -11.33 -16.17
N SER A 721 -49.69 -10.03 -16.44
CA SER A 721 -48.36 -9.43 -16.72
C SER A 721 -47.38 -9.50 -15.54
N LYS A 722 -47.89 -9.48 -14.30
CA LYS A 722 -47.07 -9.56 -13.08
C LYS A 722 -46.75 -10.99 -12.66
N GLY A 723 -47.25 -12.00 -13.38
CA GLY A 723 -46.98 -13.41 -13.15
C GLY A 723 -47.54 -13.94 -11.83
N TYR A 724 -48.64 -13.37 -11.33
CA TYR A 724 -49.28 -13.91 -10.14
C TYR A 724 -49.84 -15.31 -10.46
N GLN A 725 -49.55 -16.28 -9.59
CA GLN A 725 -50.09 -17.63 -9.69
C GLN A 725 -51.62 -17.60 -9.49
N GLY A 726 -52.35 -18.46 -10.21
CA GLY A 726 -53.82 -18.54 -10.19
C GLY A 726 -54.44 -18.55 -11.60
N PRO A 727 -55.78 -18.52 -11.70
CA PRO A 727 -56.50 -18.66 -12.97
C PRO A 727 -56.43 -17.40 -13.87
N TYR A 728 -55.58 -16.43 -13.59
CA TYR A 728 -55.57 -15.14 -14.30
C TYR A 728 -55.27 -15.28 -15.80
N ASN A 729 -54.37 -16.20 -16.17
CA ASN A 729 -54.04 -16.44 -17.58
C ASN A 729 -55.21 -17.05 -18.35
N SER A 730 -55.98 -17.96 -17.73
CA SER A 730 -57.19 -18.49 -18.36
C SER A 730 -58.24 -17.40 -18.52
N TYR A 731 -58.47 -16.54 -17.51
CA TYR A 731 -59.39 -15.41 -17.63
C TYR A 731 -58.98 -14.37 -18.71
N VAL A 732 -57.68 -14.14 -18.93
CA VAL A 732 -57.20 -13.26 -20.02
C VAL A 732 -57.43 -13.90 -21.39
N ALA A 733 -57.27 -15.23 -21.51
CA ALA A 733 -57.62 -15.95 -22.74
C ALA A 733 -59.13 -15.88 -23.02
N THR A 734 -59.98 -16.08 -22.01
CA THR A 734 -61.45 -16.00 -22.16
C THR A 734 -61.92 -14.58 -22.45
N ARG A 735 -61.20 -13.54 -22.00
CA ARG A 735 -61.49 -12.15 -22.37
C ARG A 735 -61.38 -11.92 -23.87
N LYS A 736 -60.46 -12.58 -24.59
CA LYS A 736 -60.41 -12.47 -26.06
C LYS A 736 -61.67 -13.09 -26.71
N TYR A 737 -62.19 -14.16 -26.13
CA TYR A 737 -63.39 -14.85 -26.61
C TYR A 737 -64.68 -14.01 -26.43
N TYR A 738 -64.87 -13.39 -25.25
CA TYR A 738 -66.03 -12.51 -24.98
C TYR A 738 -65.84 -11.05 -25.44
N GLY A 739 -64.60 -10.61 -25.61
CA GLY A 739 -64.24 -9.23 -25.99
C GLY A 739 -64.60 -8.88 -27.42
N ASP A 740 -64.70 -9.87 -28.31
CA ASP A 740 -65.04 -9.64 -29.73
C ASP A 740 -66.55 -9.43 -29.95
N GLN A 741 -67.41 -9.87 -29.02
CA GLN A 741 -68.86 -9.67 -29.09
C GLN A 741 -69.33 -8.39 -28.40
N THR A 742 -68.61 -7.92 -27.38
CA THR A 742 -68.98 -6.72 -26.60
C THR A 742 -68.74 -5.40 -27.34
N LEU A 743 -67.87 -5.39 -28.36
CA LEU A 743 -67.68 -4.23 -29.25
C LEU A 743 -68.70 -4.17 -30.39
N ARG A 744 -69.49 -5.23 -30.64
CA ARG A 744 -70.47 -5.29 -31.74
C ARG A 744 -71.93 -5.11 -31.31
N ALA A 745 -72.20 -5.02 -30.01
CA ALA A 745 -73.55 -4.88 -29.45
C ALA A 745 -73.73 -3.58 -28.66
N ALA A 746 -73.11 -2.49 -29.12
CA ALA A 746 -73.56 -1.15 -28.79
C ALA A 746 -74.48 -0.69 -29.95
N PRO A 747 -75.73 -0.27 -29.68
CA PRO A 747 -76.51 0.45 -30.69
C PRO A 747 -75.86 1.78 -31.05
#